data_AF-A0A969TLL2-F1
#
_entry.id   AF-A0A969TLL2-F1
#
_cell.length_a   1.000
_cell.length_b   1.000
_cell.length_c   1.000
_cell.angle_alpha   90.00
_cell.angle_beta   90.00
_cell.angle_gamma   90.00
#
_symmetry.space_group_name_H-M   'P 1'
#
loop_
_entity.id
_entity.type
_entity.pdbx_description
1 polymer ?
#
loop_
_entity_poly.entity_id
_entity_poly.type
_entity_poly.pdbx_seq_one_letter_code
_entity_poly.pdbx_strand_id
1 'polypeptide(L)'
;MTLDLDRIDRITDYDDAINALEDFVGDLVGEFVKSSEGKTYLAAHPEMAEFVGGWIDQLLYFGYAYQSVTLPRMTKPDVEAIVTQLFPQKVSLLDPEEANTTIPELTAFWQFLKREYKHPHASKILSFLKKIQPTFKELMNDPSQFGIAKSFFSAGMAAGFDMTSEAGLQAFQTQYNQGIQDASTNTPLLPSSTSMLGTINSLPSGAAGAMPPPAELLAHLNAIATGLRSGEQTQTSENILPPTPVSVAQELRSTMWQKVANELPPLSDQAIAALTQQPITATEPGTILRDFQTLLDLIGDTGVPVSGTYHLLSQSLLADLNQRLSHPIQLDLKRPVQKSYASINGLYLLLRVTGLGQIISTGKKHQLVLNSKILQSWNSLNLTERYFTLLESWMIRADEEMLGERRSALNEGTKCIQFWPSIPDKGQTFSKYAEQQSLSYCPELHNLALLNVFGFLQIESGKPEAGKGWRVKKIQRSPFGDAMMQVMVRAFMEQGMEWESETNPTIPFGELKPALQPYFPEWQTTLTVLQQEFRAGVFVFKISLGKAWRRIAISSDMTLFALSRLILQSVDFDTDHLDMFKYRNQNGRTVEIHHPYSEESPATDEVQIGDLPLAEGASMTYIFDFGDWWEFEVQLETIQIDQPRSRYTKILEHHSQAPQQYPDWDEED
;
A
#
# COMPACT_ATOMS: atom_id res chain seq x y z
N MET A 1 -26.51 -25.87 18.00
CA MET A 1 -26.99 -24.48 18.18
C MET A 1 -26.89 -23.89 16.78
N THR A 2 -27.96 -23.38 16.19
CA THR A 2 -27.91 -22.82 14.83
C THR A 2 -26.99 -21.61 14.79
N LEU A 3 -26.02 -21.61 13.87
CA LEU A 3 -25.09 -20.50 13.67
C LEU A 3 -25.82 -19.18 13.39
N ASP A 4 -25.29 -18.06 13.89
CA ASP A 4 -25.82 -16.73 13.63
C ASP A 4 -25.24 -16.17 12.32
N LEU A 5 -26.03 -16.18 11.24
CA LEU A 5 -25.58 -15.69 9.93
C LEU A 5 -25.29 -14.18 9.91
N ASP A 6 -25.85 -13.41 10.84
CA ASP A 6 -25.62 -11.96 10.92
C ASP A 6 -24.35 -11.61 11.73
N ARG A 7 -23.56 -12.60 12.17
CA ARG A 7 -22.33 -12.40 12.97
C ARG A 7 -21.38 -11.41 12.30
N ILE A 8 -21.10 -11.60 11.00
CA ILE A 8 -20.19 -10.73 10.23
C ILE A 8 -20.79 -9.34 10.00
N ASP A 9 -22.11 -9.25 9.81
CA ASP A 9 -22.84 -7.98 9.59
C ASP A 9 -22.77 -6.99 10.77
N ARG A 10 -22.45 -7.49 11.97
CA ARG A 10 -22.37 -6.69 13.20
C ARG A 10 -20.98 -6.15 13.47
N ILE A 11 -19.97 -6.60 12.72
CA ILE A 11 -18.61 -6.12 12.82
C ILE A 11 -18.49 -4.88 11.92
N THR A 12 -18.23 -3.73 12.54
CA THR A 12 -18.19 -2.44 11.83
C THR A 12 -16.84 -2.14 11.21
N ASP A 13 -15.79 -2.81 11.69
CA ASP A 13 -14.43 -2.72 11.17
C ASP A 13 -14.22 -3.78 10.08
N TYR A 14 -13.59 -3.41 8.97
CA TYR A 14 -13.44 -4.26 7.80
C TYR A 14 -12.40 -5.37 8.01
N ASP A 15 -11.29 -5.06 8.69
CA ASP A 15 -10.20 -6.01 8.92
C ASP A 15 -10.62 -7.01 10.01
N ASP A 16 -11.30 -6.53 11.07
CA ASP A 16 -11.91 -7.42 12.08
C ASP A 16 -12.96 -8.36 11.45
N ALA A 17 -13.71 -7.88 10.46
CA ALA A 17 -14.73 -8.67 9.78
C ALA A 17 -14.13 -9.71 8.82
N ILE A 18 -13.00 -9.40 8.16
CA ILE A 18 -12.22 -10.37 7.39
C ILE A 18 -11.62 -11.43 8.29
N ASN A 19 -10.97 -11.03 9.40
CA ASN A 19 -10.37 -11.96 10.35
C ASN A 19 -11.44 -12.88 10.97
N ALA A 20 -12.62 -12.34 11.30
CA ALA A 20 -13.73 -13.13 11.82
C ALA A 20 -14.43 -14.01 10.77
N LEU A 21 -14.16 -13.81 9.47
CA LEU A 21 -14.80 -14.55 8.39
C LEU A 21 -14.30 -16.00 8.36
N GLU A 22 -13.02 -16.25 8.60
CA GLU A 22 -12.40 -17.58 8.59
C GLU A 22 -13.06 -18.51 9.64
N ASP A 23 -13.12 -18.05 10.90
CA ASP A 23 -13.82 -18.76 11.98
C ASP A 23 -15.30 -19.02 11.66
N PHE A 24 -15.98 -18.02 11.09
CA PHE A 24 -17.38 -18.12 10.72
C PHE A 24 -17.62 -19.15 9.60
N VAL A 25 -16.73 -19.21 8.62
CA VAL A 25 -16.78 -20.19 7.53
C VAL A 25 -16.57 -21.59 8.10
N GLY A 26 -15.58 -21.79 8.98
CA GLY A 26 -15.31 -23.07 9.62
C GLY A 26 -16.52 -23.62 10.39
N ASP A 27 -17.15 -22.77 11.22
CA ASP A 27 -18.37 -23.11 11.95
C ASP A 27 -19.52 -23.50 11.00
N LEU A 28 -19.71 -22.72 9.92
CA LEU A 28 -20.79 -22.91 8.96
C LEU A 28 -20.61 -24.18 8.11
N VAL A 29 -19.38 -24.45 7.66
CA VAL A 29 -19.01 -25.67 6.95
C VAL A 29 -19.21 -26.88 7.86
N GLY A 30 -18.85 -26.76 9.14
CA GLY A 30 -19.08 -27.80 10.14
C GLY A 30 -20.57 -28.18 10.29
N GLU A 31 -21.50 -27.23 10.18
CA GLU A 31 -22.94 -27.53 10.11
C GLU A 31 -23.36 -28.12 8.75
N PHE A 32 -22.85 -27.56 7.65
CA PHE A 32 -23.16 -28.02 6.30
C PHE A 32 -22.79 -29.49 6.10
N VAL A 33 -21.58 -29.92 6.49
CA VAL A 33 -21.11 -31.31 6.36
C VAL A 33 -22.00 -32.29 7.14
N LYS A 34 -22.56 -31.87 8.28
CA LYS A 34 -23.46 -32.71 9.10
C LYS A 34 -24.88 -32.80 8.51
N SER A 35 -25.25 -31.88 7.63
CA SER A 35 -26.58 -31.81 6.99
C SER A 35 -26.82 -32.95 5.99
N SER A 36 -28.08 -33.17 5.60
CA SER A 36 -28.44 -34.13 4.55
C SER A 36 -27.79 -33.80 3.20
N GLU A 37 -27.69 -32.51 2.87
CA GLU A 37 -27.13 -31.99 1.64
C GLU A 37 -25.62 -32.18 1.59
N GLY A 38 -24.92 -31.83 2.67
CA GLY A 38 -23.47 -32.05 2.80
C GLY A 38 -23.11 -33.54 2.75
N LYS A 39 -23.85 -34.40 3.45
CA LYS A 39 -23.65 -35.87 3.37
C LYS A 39 -23.89 -36.43 1.98
N THR A 40 -24.89 -35.92 1.27
CA THR A 40 -25.19 -36.36 -0.11
C THR A 40 -24.13 -35.86 -1.08
N TYR A 41 -23.64 -34.64 -0.92
CA TYR A 41 -22.53 -34.10 -1.69
C TYR A 41 -21.27 -34.93 -1.50
N LEU A 42 -20.86 -35.19 -0.24
CA LEU A 42 -19.67 -35.99 0.07
C LEU A 42 -19.79 -37.45 -0.39
N ALA A 43 -21.00 -38.03 -0.39
CA ALA A 43 -21.21 -39.36 -0.95
C ALA A 43 -21.05 -39.40 -2.49
N ALA A 44 -21.34 -38.28 -3.16
CA ALA A 44 -21.16 -38.14 -4.61
C ALA A 44 -19.75 -37.68 -5.01
N HIS A 45 -19.04 -37.02 -4.09
CA HIS A 45 -17.71 -36.45 -4.26
C HIS A 45 -16.79 -36.83 -3.08
N PRO A 46 -16.46 -38.12 -2.90
CA PRO A 46 -15.62 -38.58 -1.80
C PRO A 46 -14.21 -37.96 -1.83
N GLU A 47 -13.73 -37.53 -2.99
CA GLU A 47 -12.46 -36.80 -3.16
C GLU A 47 -12.43 -35.44 -2.44
N MET A 48 -13.59 -34.86 -2.14
CA MET A 48 -13.71 -33.58 -1.44
C MET A 48 -13.84 -33.74 0.08
N ALA A 49 -13.72 -34.95 0.64
CA ALA A 49 -13.94 -35.16 2.07
C ALA A 49 -13.01 -34.33 2.98
N GLU A 50 -11.76 -34.12 2.56
CA GLU A 50 -10.76 -33.32 3.28
C GLU A 50 -10.79 -31.83 2.91
N PHE A 51 -11.44 -31.47 1.79
CA PHE A 51 -11.45 -30.12 1.23
C PHE A 51 -12.84 -29.47 1.20
N VAL A 52 -13.85 -30.15 1.75
CA VAL A 52 -15.23 -29.66 1.81
C VAL A 52 -15.27 -28.37 2.60
N GLY A 53 -15.96 -27.37 2.06
CA GLY A 53 -15.93 -26.00 2.53
C GLY A 53 -15.05 -25.09 1.70
N GLY A 54 -14.07 -25.60 0.94
CA GLY A 54 -13.14 -24.76 0.17
C GLY A 54 -13.85 -23.82 -0.81
N TRP A 55 -14.83 -24.31 -1.58
CA TRP A 55 -15.57 -23.44 -2.50
C TRP A 55 -16.56 -22.50 -1.80
N ILE A 56 -17.03 -22.89 -0.62
CA ILE A 56 -17.90 -22.06 0.23
C ILE A 56 -17.09 -20.90 0.80
N ASP A 57 -15.90 -21.18 1.32
CA ASP A 57 -14.95 -20.19 1.80
C ASP A 57 -14.63 -19.14 0.72
N GLN A 58 -14.20 -19.60 -0.46
CA GLN A 58 -13.94 -18.72 -1.60
C GLN A 58 -15.15 -17.85 -1.96
N LEU A 59 -16.37 -18.42 -1.99
CA LEU A 59 -17.59 -17.65 -2.27
C LEU A 59 -17.81 -16.54 -1.23
N LEU A 60 -17.61 -16.83 0.05
CA LEU A 60 -17.83 -15.89 1.15
C LEU A 60 -16.74 -14.82 1.22
N TYR A 61 -15.48 -15.21 1.05
CA TYR A 61 -14.35 -14.29 0.95
C TYR A 61 -14.53 -13.30 -0.21
N PHE A 62 -14.77 -13.79 -1.43
CA PHE A 62 -14.99 -12.90 -2.58
C PHE A 62 -16.27 -12.06 -2.45
N GLY A 63 -17.31 -12.59 -1.81
CA GLY A 63 -18.51 -11.82 -1.47
C GLY A 63 -18.19 -10.63 -0.57
N TYR A 64 -17.42 -10.84 0.50
CA TYR A 64 -17.10 -9.79 1.44
C TYR A 64 -16.01 -8.85 0.93
N ALA A 65 -14.85 -9.37 0.56
CA ALA A 65 -13.66 -8.59 0.22
C ALA A 65 -13.77 -7.83 -1.11
N TYR A 66 -14.61 -8.28 -2.04
CA TYR A 66 -14.73 -7.67 -3.37
C TYR A 66 -16.11 -7.10 -3.67
N GLN A 67 -17.19 -7.63 -3.09
CA GLN A 67 -18.55 -7.11 -3.30
C GLN A 67 -19.10 -6.38 -2.07
N SER A 68 -18.41 -6.40 -0.92
CA SER A 68 -18.90 -5.87 0.36
C SER A 68 -20.27 -6.45 0.75
N VAL A 69 -20.49 -7.72 0.46
CA VAL A 69 -21.73 -8.46 0.69
C VAL A 69 -21.46 -9.67 1.59
N THR A 70 -22.20 -9.74 2.70
CA THR A 70 -22.19 -10.88 3.63
C THR A 70 -23.22 -11.94 3.22
N LEU A 71 -23.05 -13.17 3.72
CA LEU A 71 -23.93 -14.29 3.44
C LEU A 71 -25.43 -13.99 3.56
N PRO A 72 -25.96 -13.43 4.68
CA PRO A 72 -27.41 -13.20 4.82
C PRO A 72 -27.98 -12.19 3.82
N ARG A 73 -27.12 -11.34 3.23
CA ARG A 73 -27.50 -10.32 2.25
C ARG A 73 -27.21 -10.74 0.81
N MET A 74 -26.58 -11.89 0.61
CA MET A 74 -26.07 -12.30 -0.69
C MET A 74 -27.21 -12.65 -1.66
N THR A 75 -27.19 -12.01 -2.83
CA THR A 75 -28.23 -12.15 -3.85
C THR A 75 -27.72 -12.87 -5.10
N LYS A 76 -28.64 -13.18 -6.03
CA LYS A 76 -28.29 -13.83 -7.30
C LYS A 76 -27.26 -13.03 -8.13
N PRO A 77 -27.39 -11.69 -8.30
CA PRO A 77 -26.35 -10.87 -8.92
C PRO A 77 -24.95 -11.02 -8.29
N ASP A 78 -24.88 -11.11 -6.96
CA ASP A 78 -23.59 -11.20 -6.25
C ASP A 78 -22.92 -12.55 -6.54
N VAL A 79 -23.66 -13.65 -6.38
CA VAL A 79 -23.16 -15.00 -6.70
C VAL A 79 -22.82 -15.13 -8.18
N GLU A 80 -23.60 -14.52 -9.07
CA GLU A 80 -23.31 -14.49 -10.51
C GLU A 80 -22.00 -13.77 -10.80
N ALA A 81 -21.77 -12.59 -10.21
CA ALA A 81 -20.51 -11.86 -10.36
C ALA A 81 -19.31 -12.67 -9.85
N ILE A 82 -19.45 -13.31 -8.68
CA ILE A 82 -18.37 -14.12 -8.10
C ILE A 82 -18.06 -15.32 -8.99
N VAL A 83 -19.08 -16.12 -9.34
CA VAL A 83 -18.92 -17.37 -10.08
C VAL A 83 -18.50 -17.12 -11.52
N THR A 84 -19.01 -16.09 -12.21
CA THR A 84 -18.70 -15.90 -13.65
C THR A 84 -17.56 -14.95 -13.93
N GLN A 85 -17.08 -14.20 -12.93
CA GLN A 85 -16.02 -13.21 -13.13
C GLN A 85 -14.87 -13.42 -12.14
N LEU A 86 -15.13 -13.39 -10.83
CA LEU A 86 -14.06 -13.44 -9.84
C LEU A 86 -13.38 -14.81 -9.78
N PHE A 87 -14.12 -15.91 -9.79
CA PHE A 87 -13.56 -17.26 -9.78
C PHE A 87 -12.67 -17.53 -11.02
N PRO A 88 -13.16 -17.36 -12.27
CA PRO A 88 -12.34 -17.50 -13.47
C PRO A 88 -11.11 -16.59 -13.46
N GLN A 89 -11.23 -15.37 -12.92
CA GLN A 89 -10.15 -14.38 -12.93
C GLN A 89 -9.11 -14.60 -11.83
N LYS A 90 -9.50 -15.08 -10.64
CA LYS A 90 -8.66 -15.00 -9.43
C LYS A 90 -8.28 -16.34 -8.83
N VAL A 91 -9.07 -17.39 -9.04
CA VAL A 91 -8.82 -18.69 -8.40
C VAL A 91 -8.05 -19.60 -9.36
N SER A 92 -6.80 -19.90 -9.02
CA SER A 92 -5.97 -20.86 -9.75
C SER A 92 -6.32 -22.29 -9.33
N LEU A 93 -6.37 -23.20 -10.29
CA LEU A 93 -6.56 -24.64 -10.06
C LEU A 93 -5.26 -25.35 -10.38
N LEU A 94 -4.92 -26.40 -9.63
CA LEU A 94 -3.79 -27.28 -9.96
C LEU A 94 -4.21 -28.28 -11.04
N ASP A 95 -5.42 -28.83 -10.91
CA ASP A 95 -6.08 -29.62 -11.92
C ASP A 95 -7.34 -28.91 -12.45
N PRO A 96 -7.46 -28.65 -13.78
CA PRO A 96 -8.69 -28.15 -14.40
C PRO A 96 -9.97 -28.93 -14.05
N GLU A 97 -9.87 -30.21 -13.69
CA GLU A 97 -10.99 -31.04 -13.25
C GLU A 97 -11.54 -30.64 -11.87
N GLU A 98 -10.78 -29.93 -11.03
CA GLU A 98 -11.24 -29.40 -9.73
C GLU A 98 -12.45 -28.47 -9.89
N ALA A 99 -12.57 -27.79 -11.04
CA ALA A 99 -13.73 -26.95 -11.36
C ALA A 99 -15.06 -27.72 -11.38
N ASN A 100 -15.02 -29.05 -11.55
CA ASN A 100 -16.23 -29.86 -11.57
C ASN A 100 -16.92 -29.94 -10.20
N THR A 101 -16.17 -29.76 -9.10
CA THR A 101 -16.72 -29.88 -7.74
C THR A 101 -17.32 -28.58 -7.23
N THR A 102 -16.93 -27.43 -7.81
CA THR A 102 -17.37 -26.08 -7.40
C THR A 102 -18.88 -25.90 -7.42
N ILE A 103 -19.52 -26.08 -8.58
CA ILE A 103 -20.97 -25.81 -8.71
C ILE A 103 -21.82 -26.85 -7.95
N PRO A 104 -21.49 -28.16 -7.94
CA PRO A 104 -22.14 -29.13 -7.08
C PRO A 104 -22.06 -28.78 -5.59
N GLU A 105 -20.90 -28.35 -5.09
CA GLU A 105 -20.73 -27.95 -3.69
C GLU A 105 -21.58 -26.73 -3.35
N LEU A 106 -21.46 -25.66 -4.14
CA LEU A 106 -22.26 -24.46 -3.95
C LEU A 106 -23.76 -24.77 -4.06
N THR A 107 -24.16 -25.67 -4.95
CA THR A 107 -25.57 -26.09 -5.08
C THR A 107 -26.05 -26.79 -3.81
N ALA A 108 -25.29 -27.73 -3.26
CA ALA A 108 -25.62 -28.41 -2.01
C ALA A 108 -25.66 -27.43 -0.83
N PHE A 109 -24.69 -26.51 -0.77
CA PHE A 109 -24.64 -25.47 0.24
C PHE A 109 -25.85 -24.52 0.18
N TRP A 110 -26.23 -24.03 -1.00
CA TRP A 110 -27.40 -23.17 -1.15
C TRP A 110 -28.73 -23.92 -0.94
N GLN A 111 -28.78 -25.24 -1.13
CA GLN A 111 -29.93 -26.07 -0.72
C GLN A 111 -30.03 -26.16 0.80
N PHE A 112 -28.90 -26.39 1.48
CA PHE A 112 -28.80 -26.36 2.93
C PHE A 112 -29.25 -25.00 3.50
N LEU A 113 -28.73 -23.88 3.00
CA LEU A 113 -29.15 -22.53 3.41
C LEU A 113 -30.64 -22.26 3.15
N LYS A 114 -31.19 -22.80 2.06
CA LYS A 114 -32.63 -22.70 1.77
C LYS A 114 -33.47 -23.46 2.78
N ARG A 115 -33.04 -24.65 3.21
CA ARG A 115 -33.79 -25.52 4.12
C ARG A 115 -33.61 -25.11 5.58
N GLU A 116 -32.38 -24.99 6.04
CA GLU A 116 -32.02 -24.75 7.44
C GLU A 116 -32.21 -23.28 7.82
N TYR A 117 -31.67 -22.37 7.00
CA TYR A 117 -31.64 -20.93 7.27
C TYR A 117 -32.75 -20.14 6.58
N LYS A 118 -33.58 -20.79 5.77
CA LYS A 118 -34.67 -20.15 5.00
C LYS A 118 -34.20 -18.93 4.20
N HIS A 119 -32.98 -18.99 3.67
CA HIS A 119 -32.35 -17.83 3.03
C HIS A 119 -33.21 -17.27 1.87
N PRO A 120 -33.56 -15.96 1.88
CA PRO A 120 -34.62 -15.40 1.03
C PRO A 120 -34.30 -15.45 -0.47
N HIS A 121 -33.02 -15.44 -0.83
CA HIS A 121 -32.57 -15.44 -2.22
C HIS A 121 -32.12 -16.81 -2.77
N ALA A 122 -32.10 -17.85 -1.92
CA ALA A 122 -31.50 -19.14 -2.29
C ALA A 122 -32.17 -19.79 -3.50
N SER A 123 -33.50 -19.67 -3.67
CA SER A 123 -34.20 -20.24 -4.83
C SER A 123 -33.76 -19.64 -6.18
N LYS A 124 -33.46 -18.33 -6.21
CA LYS A 124 -32.97 -17.66 -7.43
C LYS A 124 -31.51 -18.02 -7.70
N ILE A 125 -30.70 -18.12 -6.65
CA ILE A 125 -29.29 -18.53 -6.74
C ILE A 125 -29.17 -19.98 -7.24
N LEU A 126 -29.94 -20.91 -6.67
CA LEU A 126 -29.98 -22.32 -7.12
C LEU A 126 -30.37 -22.46 -8.60
N SER A 127 -31.31 -21.63 -9.06
CA SER A 127 -31.71 -21.62 -10.48
C SER A 127 -30.59 -21.13 -11.40
N PHE A 128 -29.78 -20.18 -10.92
CA PHE A 128 -28.58 -19.69 -11.63
C PHE A 128 -27.47 -20.75 -11.64
N LEU A 129 -27.14 -21.34 -10.50
CA LEU A 129 -26.09 -22.36 -10.38
C LEU A 129 -26.37 -23.55 -11.30
N LYS A 130 -27.63 -24.02 -11.33
CA LYS A 130 -28.06 -25.06 -12.27
C LYS A 130 -27.87 -24.67 -13.74
N LYS A 131 -28.05 -23.39 -14.07
CA LYS A 131 -27.90 -22.89 -15.45
C LYS A 131 -26.44 -22.82 -15.87
N ILE A 132 -25.53 -22.40 -14.98
CA ILE A 132 -24.11 -22.21 -15.30
C ILE A 132 -23.30 -23.52 -15.21
N GLN A 133 -23.75 -24.50 -14.40
CA GLN A 133 -23.04 -25.76 -14.17
C GLN A 133 -22.48 -26.42 -15.45
N PRO A 134 -23.22 -26.57 -16.57
CA PRO A 134 -22.71 -27.27 -17.74
C PRO A 134 -21.52 -26.58 -18.42
N THR A 135 -21.41 -25.25 -18.29
CA THR A 135 -20.37 -24.44 -18.94
C THR A 135 -19.34 -23.91 -17.95
N PHE A 136 -19.50 -24.19 -16.65
CA PHE A 136 -18.66 -23.57 -15.62
C PHE A 136 -17.20 -24.03 -15.70
N LYS A 137 -16.95 -25.31 -15.94
CA LYS A 137 -15.57 -25.81 -16.10
C LYS A 137 -14.84 -25.13 -17.25
N GLU A 138 -15.51 -24.98 -18.40
CA GLU A 138 -14.94 -24.28 -19.56
C GLU A 138 -14.67 -22.82 -19.22
N LEU A 139 -15.63 -22.15 -18.56
CA LEU A 139 -15.47 -20.77 -18.11
C LEU A 139 -14.31 -20.59 -17.12
N MET A 140 -14.16 -21.52 -16.17
CA MET A 140 -13.14 -21.49 -15.13
C MET A 140 -11.73 -21.71 -15.66
N ASN A 141 -11.62 -22.41 -16.79
CA ASN A 141 -10.36 -22.76 -17.45
C ASN A 141 -10.12 -21.97 -18.75
N ASP A 142 -10.97 -20.99 -19.08
CA ASP A 142 -10.80 -20.13 -20.25
C ASP A 142 -9.68 -19.10 -20.00
N PRO A 143 -8.53 -19.22 -20.68
CA PRO A 143 -7.39 -18.31 -20.46
C PRO A 143 -7.73 -16.84 -20.79
N SER A 144 -8.78 -16.58 -21.58
CA SER A 144 -9.24 -15.22 -21.88
C SER A 144 -9.90 -14.53 -20.67
N GLN A 145 -10.32 -15.30 -19.67
CA GLN A 145 -10.97 -14.81 -18.44
C GLN A 145 -9.99 -14.70 -17.26
N PHE A 146 -8.76 -15.19 -17.39
CA PHE A 146 -7.80 -15.22 -16.30
C PHE A 146 -7.27 -13.83 -15.95
N GLY A 147 -7.14 -13.59 -14.64
CA GLY A 147 -6.37 -12.47 -14.12
C GLY A 147 -4.88 -12.80 -14.08
N ILE A 148 -4.07 -11.77 -13.88
CA ILE A 148 -2.59 -11.82 -14.01
C ILE A 148 -1.97 -12.98 -13.22
N ALA A 149 -2.31 -13.11 -11.94
CA ALA A 149 -1.76 -14.14 -11.06
C ALA A 149 -2.09 -15.55 -11.57
N LYS A 150 -3.34 -15.77 -12.01
CA LYS A 150 -3.79 -17.06 -12.54
C LYS A 150 -3.18 -17.36 -13.91
N SER A 151 -3.03 -16.37 -14.79
CA SER A 151 -2.35 -16.54 -16.07
C SER A 151 -0.88 -16.92 -15.90
N PHE A 152 -0.18 -16.28 -14.96
CA PHE A 152 1.20 -16.61 -14.62
C PHE A 152 1.31 -18.04 -14.08
N PHE A 153 0.46 -18.36 -13.09
CA PHE A 153 0.41 -19.68 -12.47
C PHE A 153 0.11 -20.79 -13.50
N SER A 154 -0.92 -20.59 -14.33
CA SER A 154 -1.32 -21.54 -15.38
C SER A 154 -0.25 -21.72 -16.46
N ALA A 155 0.43 -20.64 -16.86
CA ALA A 155 1.54 -20.72 -17.81
C ALA A 155 2.73 -21.51 -17.24
N GLY A 156 3.00 -21.39 -15.94
CA GLY A 156 4.07 -22.12 -15.27
C GLY A 156 3.81 -23.61 -15.17
N MET A 157 2.59 -23.98 -14.77
CA MET A 157 2.17 -25.38 -14.78
C MET A 157 2.20 -25.97 -16.20
N ALA A 158 1.73 -25.22 -17.21
CA ALA A 158 1.78 -25.66 -18.61
C ALA A 158 3.22 -25.85 -19.13
N ALA A 159 4.17 -25.08 -18.59
CA ALA A 159 5.59 -25.22 -18.87
C ALA A 159 6.28 -26.32 -18.04
N GLY A 160 5.53 -27.05 -17.20
CA GLY A 160 6.03 -28.17 -16.40
C GLY A 160 6.71 -27.78 -15.09
N PHE A 161 6.52 -26.54 -14.64
CA PHE A 161 7.05 -26.06 -13.36
C PHE A 161 6.12 -26.38 -12.21
N ASP A 162 6.71 -26.68 -11.06
CA ASP A 162 5.99 -26.78 -9.81
C ASP A 162 5.69 -25.37 -9.28
N MET A 163 4.49 -24.87 -9.59
CA MET A 163 4.05 -23.54 -9.19
C MET A 163 3.59 -23.46 -7.74
N THR A 164 3.64 -24.58 -7.00
CA THR A 164 3.30 -24.64 -5.57
C THR A 164 4.52 -24.53 -4.66
N SER A 165 5.73 -24.69 -5.21
CA SER A 165 6.98 -24.47 -4.48
C SER A 165 7.62 -23.13 -4.84
N GLU A 166 8.29 -22.51 -3.86
CA GLU A 166 9.03 -21.28 -4.06
C GLU A 166 10.12 -21.43 -5.15
N ALA A 167 10.83 -22.56 -5.14
CA ALA A 167 11.86 -22.85 -6.13
C ALA A 167 11.29 -22.99 -7.56
N GLY A 168 10.14 -23.65 -7.73
CA GLY A 168 9.50 -23.80 -9.03
C GLY A 168 8.86 -22.50 -9.53
N LEU A 169 8.29 -21.69 -8.64
CA LEU A 169 7.82 -20.32 -8.94
C LEU A 169 8.97 -19.44 -9.44
N GLN A 170 10.10 -19.41 -8.72
CA GLN A 170 11.28 -18.62 -9.11
C GLN A 170 11.91 -19.12 -10.43
N ALA A 171 11.97 -20.44 -10.62
CA ALA A 171 12.51 -21.03 -11.83
C ALA A 171 11.62 -20.73 -13.05
N PHE A 172 10.30 -20.82 -12.91
CA PHE A 172 9.38 -20.43 -13.97
C PHE A 172 9.43 -18.93 -14.22
N GLN A 173 9.43 -18.10 -13.17
CA GLN A 173 9.57 -16.65 -13.31
C GLN A 173 10.80 -16.30 -14.14
N THR A 174 11.92 -16.98 -13.89
CA THR A 174 13.16 -16.82 -14.66
C THR A 174 12.98 -17.21 -16.14
N GLN A 175 12.41 -18.40 -16.43
CA GLN A 175 12.17 -18.84 -17.82
C GLN A 175 11.15 -17.97 -18.55
N TYR A 176 10.07 -17.60 -17.87
CA TYR A 176 9.00 -16.75 -18.38
C TYR A 176 9.53 -15.36 -18.77
N ASN A 177 10.37 -14.79 -17.93
CA ASN A 177 11.05 -13.53 -18.18
C ASN A 177 12.04 -13.62 -19.36
N GLN A 178 12.72 -14.76 -19.54
CA GLN A 178 13.59 -15.02 -20.70
C GLN A 178 12.82 -15.19 -22.02
N GLY A 179 11.69 -15.91 -22.01
CA GLY A 179 10.86 -16.12 -23.21
C GLY A 179 10.23 -14.83 -23.76
N ILE A 180 9.99 -13.84 -22.90
CA ILE A 180 9.58 -12.49 -23.32
C ILE A 180 10.71 -11.73 -24.05
N GLN A 181 11.98 -12.00 -23.73
CA GLN A 181 13.13 -11.37 -24.38
C GLN A 181 13.36 -11.87 -25.81
N ASP A 182 13.27 -13.18 -26.06
CA ASP A 182 13.54 -13.79 -27.38
C ASP A 182 12.48 -13.45 -28.44
N ALA A 183 11.20 -13.32 -28.05
CA ALA A 183 10.10 -12.98 -28.96
C ALA A 183 10.16 -11.53 -29.51
N SER A 184 11.06 -10.69 -29.00
CA SER A 184 11.23 -9.30 -29.43
C SER A 184 12.10 -9.11 -30.68
N THR A 185 12.66 -10.20 -31.25
CA THR A 185 13.62 -10.13 -32.38
C THR A 185 13.12 -10.66 -33.74
N ASN A 186 11.95 -11.31 -33.84
CA ASN A 186 11.34 -11.73 -35.12
C ASN A 186 9.83 -11.97 -35.02
N THR A 187 9.04 -11.57 -36.03
CA THR A 187 7.60 -11.96 -36.22
C THR A 187 7.47 -12.67 -37.58
N PRO A 188 6.52 -13.63 -37.84
CA PRO A 188 5.09 -13.59 -37.45
C PRO A 188 4.37 -14.91 -37.01
N LEU A 189 3.18 -14.73 -36.38
CA LEU A 189 1.97 -15.60 -36.24
C LEU A 189 1.93 -16.81 -35.26
N LEU A 190 1.19 -16.64 -34.14
CA LEU A 190 0.20 -17.54 -33.48
C LEU A 190 -0.51 -16.76 -32.33
N PRO A 191 -1.71 -17.15 -31.84
CA PRO A 191 -2.70 -16.23 -31.26
C PRO A 191 -2.39 -15.77 -29.82
N SER A 192 -2.40 -14.44 -29.68
CA SER A 192 -2.76 -13.63 -28.49
C SER A 192 -2.23 -14.08 -27.12
N SER A 193 -0.90 -14.08 -26.96
CA SER A 193 -0.24 -13.84 -25.68
C SER A 193 -0.26 -12.34 -25.33
N THR A 194 -1.47 -11.80 -25.11
CA THR A 194 -1.68 -10.41 -24.65
C THR A 194 -1.98 -10.35 -23.14
N SER A 195 -1.54 -11.35 -22.37
CA SER A 195 -1.90 -11.49 -20.95
C SER A 195 -0.76 -11.21 -19.95
N MET A 196 0.43 -10.81 -20.41
CA MET A 196 1.60 -10.50 -19.56
C MET A 196 1.83 -9.02 -19.27
N LEU A 197 0.83 -8.18 -19.56
CA LEU A 197 0.82 -6.73 -19.33
C LEU A 197 -0.52 -6.30 -18.68
N GLY A 198 -1.08 -7.13 -17.80
CA GLY A 198 -2.47 -7.01 -17.34
C GLY A 198 -2.82 -5.86 -16.39
N THR A 199 -1.90 -4.92 -16.11
CA THR A 199 -2.26 -3.62 -15.53
C THR A 199 -2.24 -2.49 -16.58
N ILE A 200 -1.99 -2.79 -17.86
CA ILE A 200 -1.81 -1.78 -18.91
C ILE A 200 -2.67 -2.03 -20.18
N ASN A 201 -3.21 -3.24 -20.43
CA ASN A 201 -4.04 -3.49 -21.63
C ASN A 201 -5.54 -3.68 -21.36
N SER A 202 -6.25 -2.58 -21.05
CA SER A 202 -7.68 -2.44 -21.40
C SER A 202 -8.03 -0.99 -21.74
N LEU A 203 -7.34 -0.42 -22.73
CA LEU A 203 -7.83 0.76 -23.45
C LEU A 203 -8.43 0.31 -24.79
N PRO A 204 -9.60 0.85 -25.21
CA PRO A 204 -10.10 0.66 -26.57
C PRO A 204 -9.08 1.23 -27.55
N SER A 205 -8.91 0.54 -28.68
CA SER A 205 -7.99 0.88 -29.76
C SER A 205 -8.15 2.33 -30.22
N GLY A 206 -7.25 3.20 -29.76
CA GLY A 206 -7.29 4.63 -30.05
C GLY A 206 -6.31 5.50 -29.26
N ALA A 207 -5.19 4.96 -28.79
CA ALA A 207 -4.11 5.73 -28.17
C ALA A 207 -2.80 4.94 -28.25
N ALA A 208 -2.16 4.95 -29.43
CA ALA A 208 -0.81 4.44 -29.59
C ALA A 208 0.18 5.58 -29.31
N GLY A 209 1.04 5.38 -28.30
CA GLY A 209 2.17 6.25 -27.99
C GLY A 209 2.24 6.64 -26.52
N ALA A 210 2.83 5.78 -25.69
CA ALA A 210 3.54 6.11 -24.44
C ALA A 210 3.80 4.84 -23.60
N MET A 211 4.86 4.11 -23.92
CA MET A 211 5.63 3.17 -23.07
C MET A 211 6.70 2.55 -23.99
N PRO A 212 7.98 2.42 -23.59
CA PRO A 212 8.90 1.57 -24.31
C PRO A 212 8.48 0.10 -24.14
N PRO A 213 8.85 -0.75 -25.10
CA PRO A 213 8.42 -2.13 -25.10
C PRO A 213 9.00 -2.93 -23.91
N PRO A 214 8.30 -3.98 -23.45
CA PRO A 214 8.69 -4.82 -22.29
C PRO A 214 10.10 -5.41 -22.33
N ALA A 215 10.70 -5.53 -23.53
CA ALA A 215 12.03 -6.12 -23.72
C ALA A 215 13.17 -5.30 -23.09
N GLU A 216 13.06 -3.97 -23.02
CA GLU A 216 14.14 -3.09 -22.51
C GLU A 216 14.19 -3.06 -20.96
N LEU A 217 13.04 -3.23 -20.29
CA LEU A 217 12.94 -3.31 -18.83
C LEU A 217 13.51 -4.66 -18.31
N LEU A 218 13.27 -5.73 -19.07
CA LEU A 218 13.76 -7.07 -18.79
C LEU A 218 15.28 -7.20 -19.01
N ALA A 219 15.84 -6.49 -19.99
CA ALA A 219 17.30 -6.42 -20.19
C ALA A 219 18.03 -5.76 -19.00
N HIS A 220 17.40 -4.77 -18.35
CA HIS A 220 17.97 -4.10 -17.16
C HIS A 220 17.93 -5.00 -15.92
N LEU A 221 16.84 -5.75 -15.70
CA LEU A 221 16.74 -6.72 -14.60
C LEU A 221 17.77 -7.87 -14.72
N ASN A 222 18.13 -8.26 -15.95
CA ASN A 222 19.19 -9.25 -16.18
C ASN A 222 20.60 -8.71 -15.96
N ALA A 223 20.86 -7.42 -16.24
CA ALA A 223 22.14 -6.78 -15.92
C ALA A 223 22.36 -6.73 -14.39
N ILE A 224 21.29 -6.49 -13.63
CA ILE A 224 21.27 -6.51 -12.15
C ILE A 224 21.57 -7.91 -11.61
N ALA A 225 20.90 -8.95 -12.14
CA ALA A 225 21.13 -10.34 -11.73
C ALA A 225 22.55 -10.85 -12.07
N THR A 226 23.21 -10.26 -13.08
CA THR A 226 24.59 -10.61 -13.46
C THR A 226 25.62 -9.95 -12.54
N GLY A 227 25.36 -8.72 -12.08
CA GLY A 227 26.21 -8.01 -11.11
C GLY A 227 26.21 -8.65 -9.72
N LEU A 228 25.06 -9.19 -9.29
CA LEU A 228 24.92 -9.91 -8.00
C LEU A 228 25.62 -11.29 -7.99
N ARG A 229 25.90 -11.87 -9.17
CA ARG A 229 26.53 -13.20 -9.29
C ARG A 229 28.05 -13.17 -9.34
N SER A 230 28.70 -12.01 -9.50
CA SER A 230 30.15 -11.89 -9.64
C SER A 230 30.89 -11.45 -8.36
N GLY A 231 30.41 -11.89 -7.19
CA GLY A 231 31.13 -11.79 -5.92
C GLY A 231 32.07 -12.98 -5.69
N GLU A 232 33.01 -13.25 -6.60
CA GLU A 232 34.06 -14.25 -6.34
C GLU A 232 35.17 -13.64 -5.47
N GLN A 233 35.40 -14.31 -4.33
CA GLN A 233 36.44 -14.00 -3.36
C GLN A 233 37.83 -13.92 -4.01
N THR A 234 38.49 -12.77 -3.85
CA THR A 234 39.96 -12.71 -3.88
C THR A 234 40.45 -11.99 -2.63
N GLN A 235 41.11 -12.75 -1.76
CA GLN A 235 41.81 -12.26 -0.59
C GLN A 235 42.98 -11.37 -1.03
N THR A 236 42.92 -10.08 -0.73
CA THR A 236 44.10 -9.32 -0.28
C THR A 236 43.63 -8.17 0.62
N SER A 237 44.25 -8.11 1.78
CA SER A 237 44.13 -7.11 2.84
C SER A 237 44.27 -5.66 2.35
N GLU A 238 43.23 -4.85 2.53
CA GLU A 238 43.29 -3.45 2.99
C GLU A 238 41.86 -2.97 3.29
N ASN A 239 41.68 -2.23 4.39
CA ASN A 239 40.40 -1.70 4.89
C ASN A 239 39.70 -0.82 3.83
N ILE A 240 38.69 -1.37 3.17
CA ILE A 240 37.63 -0.61 2.50
C ILE A 240 36.33 -1.39 2.77
N LEU A 241 35.39 -0.80 3.51
CA LEU A 241 34.04 -1.36 3.65
C LEU A 241 33.44 -1.54 2.24
N PRO A 242 32.85 -2.70 1.90
CA PRO A 242 32.06 -2.82 0.69
C PRO A 242 30.81 -1.91 0.78
N PRO A 243 30.33 -1.33 -0.34
CA PRO A 243 29.10 -0.54 -0.35
C PRO A 243 27.90 -1.43 0.01
N THR A 244 26.97 -0.87 0.78
CA THR A 244 25.68 -1.48 1.16
C THR A 244 24.82 -1.79 -0.07
N PRO A 245 24.17 -2.97 -0.14
CA PRO A 245 23.26 -3.29 -1.25
C PRO A 245 22.00 -2.41 -1.25
N VAL A 246 21.60 -1.97 -2.43
CA VAL A 246 20.46 -1.07 -2.69
C VAL A 246 19.16 -1.88 -2.71
N SER A 247 18.07 -1.39 -2.11
CA SER A 247 16.78 -2.11 -2.11
C SER A 247 16.19 -2.26 -3.53
N VAL A 248 15.50 -3.36 -3.82
CA VAL A 248 14.85 -3.61 -5.13
C VAL A 248 13.91 -2.48 -5.55
N ALA A 249 13.22 -1.87 -4.59
CA ALA A 249 12.35 -0.72 -4.84
C ALA A 249 13.15 0.51 -5.32
N GLN A 250 14.32 0.77 -4.74
CA GLN A 250 15.20 1.87 -5.12
C GLN A 250 15.81 1.65 -6.52
N GLU A 251 16.21 0.43 -6.87
CA GLU A 251 16.67 0.10 -8.23
C GLU A 251 15.56 0.26 -9.29
N LEU A 252 14.35 -0.19 -8.96
CA LEU A 252 13.20 -0.01 -9.85
C LEU A 252 12.92 1.48 -10.09
N ARG A 253 12.96 2.30 -9.04
CA ARG A 253 12.78 3.76 -9.14
C ARG A 253 13.88 4.41 -9.96
N SER A 254 15.16 4.15 -9.64
CA SER A 254 16.29 4.74 -10.37
C SER A 254 16.21 4.45 -11.87
N THR A 255 15.87 3.22 -12.24
CA THR A 255 15.66 2.79 -13.63
C THR A 255 14.53 3.60 -14.31
N MET A 256 13.39 3.80 -13.63
CA MET A 256 12.27 4.57 -14.18
C MET A 256 12.64 6.02 -14.46
N TRP A 257 13.30 6.67 -13.50
CA TRP A 257 13.76 8.05 -13.65
C TRP A 257 14.85 8.16 -14.74
N GLN A 258 15.78 7.21 -14.81
CA GLN A 258 16.85 7.19 -15.82
C GLN A 258 16.28 7.10 -17.23
N LYS A 259 15.26 6.28 -17.43
CA LYS A 259 14.58 6.17 -18.70
C LYS A 259 13.95 7.49 -19.13
N VAL A 260 13.25 8.19 -18.22
CA VAL A 260 12.70 9.51 -18.51
C VAL A 260 13.83 10.49 -18.85
N ALA A 261 14.92 10.50 -18.05
CA ALA A 261 16.06 11.38 -18.29
C ALA A 261 16.72 11.19 -19.66
N ASN A 262 16.83 9.94 -20.15
CA ASN A 262 17.40 9.63 -21.46
C ASN A 262 16.61 10.25 -22.63
N GLU A 263 15.31 10.49 -22.44
CA GLU A 263 14.43 11.09 -23.43
C GLU A 263 14.39 12.64 -23.32
N LEU A 264 14.99 13.23 -22.28
CA LEU A 264 14.91 14.66 -22.02
C LEU A 264 15.92 15.48 -22.83
N PRO A 265 15.47 16.43 -23.68
CA PRO A 265 16.38 17.40 -24.28
C PRO A 265 16.95 18.36 -23.20
N PRO A 266 18.08 19.03 -23.47
CA PRO A 266 18.55 20.14 -22.63
C PRO A 266 17.43 21.16 -22.40
N LEU A 267 17.45 21.80 -21.23
CA LEU A 267 16.51 22.89 -20.93
C LEU A 267 16.64 23.98 -22.00
N SER A 268 15.56 24.21 -22.73
CA SER A 268 15.51 25.24 -23.78
C SER A 268 15.42 26.63 -23.17
N ASP A 269 15.77 27.66 -23.95
CA ASP A 269 15.59 29.06 -23.52
C ASP A 269 14.13 29.36 -23.15
N GLN A 270 13.16 28.72 -23.81
CA GLN A 270 11.75 28.84 -23.48
C GLN A 270 11.41 28.20 -22.13
N ALA A 271 11.99 27.03 -21.82
CA ALA A 271 11.81 26.39 -20.52
C ALA A 271 12.45 27.22 -19.40
N ILE A 272 13.66 27.74 -19.61
CA ILE A 272 14.32 28.66 -18.69
C ILE A 272 13.48 29.93 -18.49
N ALA A 273 12.93 30.51 -19.56
CA ALA A 273 12.03 31.66 -19.46
C ALA A 273 10.75 31.31 -18.67
N ALA A 274 10.16 30.15 -18.91
CA ALA A 274 8.97 29.69 -18.18
C ALA A 274 9.23 29.50 -16.68
N LEU A 275 10.45 29.15 -16.26
CA LEU A 275 10.83 29.07 -14.85
C LEU A 275 11.12 30.48 -14.28
N THR A 276 12.04 31.22 -14.90
CA THR A 276 12.51 32.53 -14.40
C THR A 276 11.45 33.62 -14.36
N GLN A 277 10.45 33.56 -15.24
CA GLN A 277 9.39 34.56 -15.32
C GLN A 277 8.14 34.16 -14.53
N GLN A 278 8.07 32.94 -13.98
CA GLN A 278 6.90 32.47 -13.26
C GLN A 278 6.86 33.07 -11.84
N PRO A 279 5.92 33.98 -11.53
CA PRO A 279 5.74 34.43 -10.17
C PRO A 279 5.22 33.29 -9.30
N ILE A 280 5.71 33.25 -8.05
CA ILE A 280 5.11 32.42 -6.99
C ILE A 280 4.24 33.34 -6.13
N THR A 281 2.93 33.17 -6.24
CA THR A 281 1.93 33.90 -5.46
C THR A 281 0.98 32.92 -4.77
N ALA A 282 -0.01 33.41 -4.03
CA ALA A 282 -1.01 32.55 -3.41
C ALA A 282 -1.80 31.70 -4.43
N THR A 283 -1.87 32.15 -5.70
CA THR A 283 -2.71 31.55 -6.76
C THR A 283 -1.97 31.29 -8.07
N GLU A 284 -0.67 31.52 -8.13
CA GLU A 284 0.18 31.28 -9.30
C GLU A 284 1.46 30.56 -8.85
N PRO A 285 2.00 29.59 -9.63
CA PRO A 285 1.52 29.05 -10.92
C PRO A 285 0.22 28.24 -10.83
N GLY A 286 -0.17 27.84 -9.63
CA GLY A 286 -1.45 27.23 -9.32
C GLY A 286 -1.90 27.61 -7.91
N THR A 287 -2.97 27.01 -7.43
CA THR A 287 -3.65 27.41 -6.20
C THR A 287 -3.14 26.70 -4.93
N ILE A 288 -2.06 25.93 -5.01
CA ILE A 288 -1.55 25.09 -3.91
C ILE A 288 -1.37 25.88 -2.61
N LEU A 289 -0.81 27.09 -2.65
CA LEU A 289 -0.58 27.89 -1.44
C LEU A 289 -1.90 28.37 -0.81
N ARG A 290 -2.84 28.88 -1.61
CA ARG A 290 -4.16 29.30 -1.12
C ARG A 290 -4.98 28.11 -0.61
N ASP A 291 -4.98 27.00 -1.33
CA ASP A 291 -5.76 25.81 -0.97
C ASP A 291 -5.17 25.10 0.26
N PHE A 292 -3.84 25.06 0.40
CA PHE A 292 -3.18 24.54 1.59
C PHE A 292 -3.41 25.43 2.81
N GLN A 293 -3.36 26.76 2.65
CA GLN A 293 -3.74 27.69 3.72
C GLN A 293 -5.21 27.48 4.15
N THR A 294 -6.10 27.23 3.20
CA THR A 294 -7.52 26.92 3.49
C THR A 294 -7.66 25.66 4.37
N LEU A 295 -6.84 24.64 4.14
CA LEU A 295 -6.78 23.45 4.98
C LEU A 295 -6.25 23.77 6.39
N LEU A 296 -5.18 24.55 6.50
CA LEU A 296 -4.63 24.98 7.80
C LEU A 296 -5.68 25.78 8.61
N ASP A 297 -6.37 26.71 7.97
CA ASP A 297 -7.41 27.54 8.59
C ASP A 297 -8.62 26.70 9.04
N LEU A 298 -8.96 25.62 8.31
CA LEU A 298 -10.02 24.69 8.73
C LEU A 298 -9.64 23.95 10.01
N ILE A 299 -8.37 23.52 10.13
CA ILE A 299 -7.87 22.80 11.31
C ILE A 299 -7.82 23.74 12.51
N GLY A 300 -7.24 24.93 12.30
CA GLY A 300 -7.12 25.97 13.32
C GLY A 300 -6.38 25.53 14.58
N ASP A 301 -6.47 26.36 15.63
CA ASP A 301 -5.78 26.12 16.91
C ASP A 301 -6.41 24.99 17.73
N THR A 302 -7.69 24.68 17.48
CA THR A 302 -8.43 23.65 18.24
C THR A 302 -8.29 22.26 17.65
N GLY A 303 -7.82 22.14 16.41
CA GLY A 303 -7.80 20.90 15.65
C GLY A 303 -9.19 20.43 15.21
N VAL A 304 -9.19 19.31 14.49
CA VAL A 304 -10.38 18.66 13.93
C VAL A 304 -10.42 17.16 14.26
N PRO A 305 -11.61 16.57 14.43
CA PRO A 305 -11.72 15.13 14.68
C PRO A 305 -11.36 14.32 13.43
N VAL A 306 -10.69 13.19 13.64
CA VAL A 306 -10.32 12.23 12.60
C VAL A 306 -10.75 10.81 12.94
N SER A 307 -10.79 9.92 11.93
CA SER A 307 -11.11 8.51 12.12
C SER A 307 -10.08 7.79 13.00
N GLY A 308 -10.45 6.64 13.57
CA GLY A 308 -9.57 5.86 14.45
C GLY A 308 -8.39 5.22 13.72
N THR A 309 -8.66 4.38 12.72
CA THR A 309 -7.64 3.54 12.09
C THR A 309 -6.65 4.33 11.24
N TYR A 310 -7.16 5.18 10.34
CA TYR A 310 -6.35 5.87 9.33
C TYR A 310 -6.20 7.37 9.59
N HIS A 311 -6.78 7.89 10.66
CA HIS A 311 -6.74 9.31 11.04
C HIS A 311 -7.20 10.27 9.93
N LEU A 312 -8.18 9.86 9.11
CA LEU A 312 -8.70 10.66 8.00
C LEU A 312 -9.77 11.67 8.46
N LEU A 313 -9.93 12.75 7.71
CA LEU A 313 -10.94 13.77 7.97
C LEU A 313 -12.35 13.19 7.92
N SER A 314 -13.19 13.60 8.88
CA SER A 314 -14.59 13.16 8.93
C SER A 314 -15.41 13.65 7.72
N GLN A 315 -16.42 12.86 7.33
CA GLN A 315 -17.26 13.14 6.16
C GLN A 315 -17.92 14.53 6.20
N SER A 316 -18.31 15.01 7.39
CA SER A 316 -18.92 16.33 7.55
C SER A 316 -17.99 17.49 7.20
N LEU A 317 -16.68 17.33 7.40
CA LEU A 317 -15.68 18.35 7.09
C LEU A 317 -15.34 18.39 5.59
N LEU A 318 -15.37 17.22 4.93
CA LEU A 318 -14.96 17.09 3.53
C LEU A 318 -15.80 17.95 2.58
N ALA A 319 -17.13 17.94 2.75
CA ALA A 319 -18.03 18.68 1.88
C ALA A 319 -17.83 20.20 1.99
N ASP A 320 -17.68 20.71 3.22
CA ASP A 320 -17.43 22.12 3.48
C ASP A 320 -16.05 22.55 2.97
N LEU A 321 -15.00 21.79 3.29
CA LEU A 321 -13.64 22.07 2.80
C LEU A 321 -13.62 22.11 1.27
N ASN A 322 -14.24 21.14 0.59
CA ASN A 322 -14.27 21.09 -0.87
C ASN A 322 -14.86 22.36 -1.49
N GLN A 323 -15.88 22.97 -0.87
CA GLN A 323 -16.48 24.22 -1.37
C GLN A 323 -15.59 25.45 -1.16
N ARG A 324 -14.67 25.40 -0.18
CA ARG A 324 -13.73 26.49 0.13
C ARG A 324 -12.48 26.49 -0.76
N LEU A 325 -12.15 25.33 -1.36
CA LEU A 325 -11.02 25.19 -2.28
C LEU A 325 -11.23 25.95 -3.59
N SER A 326 -10.13 26.24 -4.29
CA SER A 326 -10.16 26.95 -5.58
C SER A 326 -10.85 26.18 -6.69
N HIS A 327 -10.72 24.85 -6.68
CA HIS A 327 -11.31 23.97 -7.66
C HIS A 327 -12.11 22.86 -6.97
N PRO A 328 -13.33 23.17 -6.48
CA PRO A 328 -14.20 22.17 -5.85
C PRO A 328 -14.51 21.01 -6.80
N ILE A 329 -14.36 19.78 -6.31
CA ILE A 329 -14.67 18.59 -7.09
C ILE A 329 -16.17 18.26 -6.93
N GLN A 330 -16.87 18.13 -8.06
CA GLN A 330 -18.25 17.64 -8.08
C GLN A 330 -18.28 16.11 -8.03
N LEU A 331 -19.10 15.56 -7.14
CA LEU A 331 -19.29 14.11 -6.93
C LEU A 331 -20.79 13.79 -6.90
N ASP A 332 -21.18 12.60 -7.36
CA ASP A 332 -22.54 12.05 -7.18
C ASP A 332 -22.51 10.73 -6.38
N LEU A 333 -21.57 10.62 -5.45
CA LEU A 333 -21.44 9.45 -4.58
C LEU A 333 -22.40 9.56 -3.39
N LYS A 334 -23.01 8.43 -2.98
CA LYS A 334 -23.91 8.40 -1.81
C LYS A 334 -23.18 8.69 -0.49
N ARG A 335 -21.93 8.25 -0.36
CA ARG A 335 -21.09 8.38 0.83
C ARG A 335 -19.65 8.69 0.40
N PRO A 336 -19.35 9.92 -0.06
CA PRO A 336 -18.00 10.29 -0.45
C PRO A 336 -17.08 10.27 0.78
N VAL A 337 -15.91 9.65 0.63
CA VAL A 337 -14.85 9.60 1.65
C VAL A 337 -13.70 10.52 1.24
N GLN A 338 -12.66 10.68 2.07
CA GLN A 338 -11.55 11.62 1.78
C GLN A 338 -10.91 11.35 0.40
N LYS A 339 -10.64 10.07 0.07
CA LYS A 339 -10.13 9.65 -1.24
C LYS A 339 -11.02 10.05 -2.42
N SER A 340 -12.33 10.23 -2.20
CA SER A 340 -13.26 10.71 -3.24
C SER A 340 -13.02 12.19 -3.61
N TYR A 341 -12.46 12.98 -2.70
CA TYR A 341 -12.11 14.38 -2.90
C TYR A 341 -10.61 14.50 -3.17
N ALA A 342 -10.20 14.23 -4.42
CA ALA A 342 -8.80 14.14 -4.81
C ALA A 342 -7.92 15.32 -4.36
N SER A 343 -8.41 16.57 -4.50
CA SER A 343 -7.69 17.76 -4.02
C SER A 343 -7.50 17.77 -2.51
N ILE A 344 -8.53 17.40 -1.73
CA ILE A 344 -8.42 17.30 -0.27
C ILE A 344 -7.43 16.20 0.12
N ASN A 345 -7.50 15.05 -0.56
CA ASN A 345 -6.61 13.93 -0.28
C ASN A 345 -5.13 14.30 -0.53
N GLY A 346 -4.86 15.02 -1.63
CA GLY A 346 -3.53 15.56 -1.93
C GLY A 346 -3.07 16.60 -0.89
N LEU A 347 -3.91 17.56 -0.51
CA LEU A 347 -3.55 18.56 0.51
C LEU A 347 -3.30 17.93 1.88
N TYR A 348 -4.11 16.92 2.24
CA TYR A 348 -3.94 16.16 3.47
C TYR A 348 -2.63 15.36 3.45
N LEU A 349 -2.26 14.75 2.32
CA LEU A 349 -0.94 14.12 2.15
C LEU A 349 0.19 15.12 2.45
N LEU A 350 0.14 16.31 1.85
CA LEU A 350 1.14 17.37 2.08
C LEU A 350 1.20 17.81 3.56
N LEU A 351 0.05 17.90 4.22
CA LEU A 351 -0.04 18.24 5.63
C LEU A 351 0.66 17.20 6.51
N ARG A 352 0.49 15.91 6.18
CA ARG A 352 1.09 14.80 6.92
C ARG A 352 2.60 14.70 6.67
N VAL A 353 3.05 14.77 5.42
CA VAL A 353 4.47 14.63 5.08
C VAL A 353 5.33 15.81 5.59
N THR A 354 4.79 17.02 5.61
CA THR A 354 5.48 18.20 6.15
C THR A 354 5.61 18.17 7.68
N GLY A 355 4.85 17.29 8.36
CA GLY A 355 4.73 17.27 9.82
C GLY A 355 3.91 18.44 10.40
N LEU A 356 3.33 19.31 9.55
CA LEU A 356 2.47 20.40 10.00
C LEU A 356 1.22 19.89 10.71
N GLY A 357 0.67 18.76 10.25
CA GLY A 357 -0.40 18.04 10.93
C GLY A 357 0.14 17.01 11.91
N GLN A 358 -0.34 17.03 13.14
CA GLN A 358 -0.03 16.05 14.17
C GLN A 358 -1.31 15.38 14.68
N ILE A 359 -1.27 14.07 14.91
CA ILE A 359 -2.36 13.34 15.54
C ILE A 359 -2.15 13.32 17.05
N ILE A 360 -3.16 13.77 17.79
CA ILE A 360 -3.26 13.62 19.24
C ILE A 360 -4.37 12.63 19.55
N SER A 361 -4.04 11.59 20.30
CA SER A 361 -4.97 10.55 20.74
C SER A 361 -5.22 10.69 22.24
N THR A 362 -6.48 10.67 22.66
CA THR A 362 -6.88 10.62 24.07
C THR A 362 -7.93 9.52 24.24
N GLY A 363 -7.47 8.34 24.70
CA GLY A 363 -8.29 7.12 24.65
C GLY A 363 -8.66 6.79 23.20
N LYS A 364 -9.96 6.61 22.92
CA LYS A 364 -10.49 6.29 21.57
C LYS A 364 -10.75 7.51 20.69
N LYS A 365 -10.43 8.72 21.15
CA LYS A 365 -10.65 9.96 20.39
C LYS A 365 -9.34 10.41 19.76
N HIS A 366 -9.38 10.66 18.46
CA HIS A 366 -8.25 11.11 17.67
C HIS A 366 -8.55 12.47 17.09
N GLN A 367 -7.60 13.39 17.21
CA GLN A 367 -7.69 14.74 16.66
C GLN A 367 -6.46 15.05 15.84
N LEU A 368 -6.67 15.67 14.69
CA LEU A 368 -5.62 16.30 13.89
C LEU A 368 -5.49 17.76 14.35
N VAL A 369 -4.31 18.11 14.85
CA VAL A 369 -3.95 19.47 15.28
C VAL A 369 -2.77 19.98 14.46
N LEU A 370 -2.52 21.29 14.50
CA LEU A 370 -1.32 21.87 13.91
C LEU A 370 -0.14 21.79 14.88
N ASN A 371 1.00 21.30 14.39
CA ASN A 371 2.24 21.27 15.16
C ASN A 371 2.79 22.70 15.32
N SER A 372 2.74 23.24 16.53
CA SER A 372 3.07 24.66 16.77
C SER A 372 4.51 25.02 16.41
N LYS A 373 5.48 24.12 16.63
CA LYS A 373 6.90 24.35 16.30
C LYS A 373 7.10 24.42 14.78
N ILE A 374 6.54 23.47 14.03
CA ILE A 374 6.64 23.45 12.56
C ILE A 374 5.82 24.60 11.96
N LEU A 375 4.64 24.89 12.52
CA LEU A 375 3.79 26.00 12.07
C LEU A 375 4.48 27.37 12.22
N GLN A 376 5.25 27.58 13.31
CA GLN A 376 6.06 28.79 13.46
C GLN A 376 7.12 28.91 12.36
N SER A 377 7.83 27.82 12.06
CA SER A 377 8.80 27.76 10.96
C SER A 377 8.12 28.06 9.61
N TRP A 378 7.02 27.36 9.30
CA TRP A 378 6.20 27.58 8.10
C TRP A 378 5.75 29.04 7.95
N ASN A 379 5.28 29.65 9.04
CA ASN A 379 4.80 31.03 9.00
C ASN A 379 5.92 32.05 8.75
N SER A 380 7.17 31.71 9.06
CA SER A 380 8.34 32.55 8.76
C SER A 380 8.79 32.49 7.29
N LEU A 381 8.38 31.45 6.55
CA LEU A 381 8.74 31.27 5.14
C LEU A 381 7.98 32.22 4.23
N ASN A 382 8.66 32.71 3.20
CA ASN A 382 8.04 33.45 2.09
C ASN A 382 7.26 32.52 1.15
N LEU A 383 6.50 33.08 0.19
CA LEU A 383 5.64 32.27 -0.69
C LEU A 383 6.42 31.27 -1.56
N THR A 384 7.58 31.68 -2.08
CA THR A 384 8.48 30.81 -2.85
C THR A 384 8.97 29.63 -2.01
N GLU A 385 9.42 29.90 -0.78
CA GLU A 385 9.89 28.89 0.16
C GLU A 385 8.79 27.91 0.58
N ARG A 386 7.57 28.41 0.82
CA ARG A 386 6.39 27.56 1.10
C ARG A 386 6.04 26.67 -0.09
N TYR A 387 6.07 27.22 -1.30
CA TYR A 387 5.75 26.49 -2.53
C TYR A 387 6.73 25.32 -2.72
N PHE A 388 8.04 25.59 -2.62
CA PHE A 388 9.04 24.54 -2.82
C PHE A 388 9.15 23.56 -1.65
N THR A 389 8.82 23.98 -0.42
CA THR A 389 8.63 23.04 0.70
C THR A 389 7.55 22.01 0.38
N LEU A 390 6.40 22.47 -0.13
CA LEU A 390 5.30 21.57 -0.51
C LEU A 390 5.66 20.71 -1.74
N LEU A 391 6.38 21.28 -2.71
CA LEU A 391 6.81 20.53 -3.90
C LEU A 391 7.79 19.41 -3.52
N GLU A 392 8.82 19.71 -2.73
CA GLU A 392 9.78 18.72 -2.26
C GLU A 392 9.11 17.65 -1.40
N SER A 393 8.23 18.07 -0.50
CA SER A 393 7.38 17.19 0.31
C SER A 393 6.62 16.19 -0.56
N TRP A 394 6.02 16.65 -1.65
CA TRP A 394 5.25 15.81 -2.57
C TRP A 394 6.12 14.88 -3.40
N MET A 395 7.13 15.43 -4.06
CA MET A 395 7.87 14.74 -5.11
C MET A 395 8.94 13.79 -4.57
N ILE A 396 9.39 13.99 -3.34
CA ILE A 396 10.46 13.20 -2.72
C ILE A 396 9.94 12.39 -1.54
N ARG A 397 9.28 13.05 -0.59
CA ARG A 397 9.02 12.48 0.75
C ARG A 397 7.67 11.77 0.88
N ALA A 398 6.72 12.08 0.02
CA ALA A 398 5.34 11.61 0.16
C ALA A 398 5.17 10.16 -0.30
N ASP A 399 4.33 9.44 0.43
CA ASP A 399 3.95 8.06 0.15
C ASP A 399 2.46 7.85 0.47
N GLU A 400 1.75 7.09 -0.35
CA GLU A 400 0.33 6.76 -0.15
C GLU A 400 0.03 6.11 1.21
N GLU A 401 1.01 5.48 1.86
CA GLU A 401 0.88 4.96 3.22
C GLU A 401 0.46 6.05 4.23
N MET A 402 0.88 7.31 4.01
CA MET A 402 0.48 8.44 4.85
C MET A 402 -1.02 8.78 4.75
N LEU A 403 -1.68 8.28 3.71
CA LEU A 403 -3.13 8.37 3.48
C LEU A 403 -3.89 7.16 4.01
N GLY A 404 -3.21 6.22 4.67
CA GLY A 404 -3.81 4.97 5.16
C GLY A 404 -3.89 3.87 4.10
N GLU A 405 -3.27 4.06 2.94
CA GLU A 405 -3.13 3.01 1.92
C GLU A 405 -1.96 2.06 2.27
N ARG A 406 -1.80 0.98 1.50
CA ARG A 406 -0.63 0.10 1.62
C ARG A 406 0.59 0.81 1.04
N ARG A 407 1.76 0.64 1.67
CA ARG A 407 3.04 1.12 1.13
C ARG A 407 3.25 0.64 -0.32
N SER A 408 3.65 1.58 -1.17
CA SER A 408 4.03 1.32 -2.57
C SER A 408 5.53 1.12 -2.71
N ALA A 409 5.95 0.43 -3.77
CA ALA A 409 7.35 0.46 -4.21
C ALA A 409 7.75 1.83 -4.83
N LEU A 410 6.76 2.57 -5.34
CA LEU A 410 6.93 3.87 -5.98
C LEU A 410 6.37 4.98 -5.09
N ASN A 411 7.19 5.95 -4.73
CA ASN A 411 6.69 7.16 -4.07
C ASN A 411 5.83 8.01 -5.03
N GLU A 412 5.16 9.03 -4.49
CA GLU A 412 4.19 9.84 -5.22
C GLU A 412 4.82 10.63 -6.37
N GLY A 413 6.04 11.14 -6.19
CA GLY A 413 6.78 11.82 -7.24
C GLY A 413 7.15 10.90 -8.40
N THR A 414 7.59 9.67 -8.12
CA THR A 414 7.92 8.69 -9.17
C THR A 414 6.70 8.34 -10.00
N LYS A 415 5.52 8.14 -9.38
CA LYS A 415 4.25 7.96 -10.10
C LYS A 415 3.98 9.12 -11.05
N CYS A 416 4.22 10.36 -10.61
CA CYS A 416 4.05 11.56 -11.44
C CYS A 416 5.05 11.66 -12.59
N ILE A 417 6.34 11.42 -12.34
CA ILE A 417 7.41 11.44 -13.36
C ILE A 417 7.17 10.36 -14.41
N GLN A 418 6.75 9.16 -14.01
CA GLN A 418 6.42 8.09 -14.94
C GLN A 418 5.19 8.41 -15.79
N PHE A 419 4.17 9.03 -15.19
CA PHE A 419 2.95 9.40 -15.88
C PHE A 419 3.16 10.55 -16.87
N TRP A 420 4.07 11.49 -16.57
CA TRP A 420 4.20 12.76 -17.30
C TRP A 420 4.39 12.62 -18.83
N PRO A 421 5.28 11.74 -19.35
CA PRO A 421 5.47 11.56 -20.79
C PRO A 421 4.24 10.97 -21.51
N SER A 422 3.31 10.36 -20.78
CA SER A 422 2.10 9.78 -21.37
C SER A 422 1.08 10.83 -21.84
N ILE A 423 1.23 12.08 -21.40
CA ILE A 423 0.32 13.16 -21.76
C ILE A 423 0.78 13.77 -23.10
N PRO A 424 -0.01 13.68 -24.18
CA PRO A 424 0.36 14.26 -25.48
C PRO A 424 0.55 15.79 -25.39
N ASP A 425 1.38 16.38 -26.24
CA ASP A 425 1.65 17.84 -26.24
C ASP A 425 0.37 18.68 -26.40
N LYS A 426 -0.59 18.19 -27.20
CA LYS A 426 -1.92 18.81 -27.40
C LYS A 426 -2.94 18.53 -26.27
N GLY A 427 -2.51 17.82 -25.24
CA GLY A 427 -3.33 17.33 -24.14
C GLY A 427 -4.12 16.08 -24.50
N GLN A 428 -4.77 15.51 -23.50
CA GLN A 428 -5.60 14.32 -23.61
C GLN A 428 -7.04 14.64 -23.23
N THR A 429 -8.00 14.17 -24.04
CA THR A 429 -9.44 14.33 -23.80
C THR A 429 -10.05 12.97 -23.51
N PHE A 430 -10.93 12.92 -22.51
CA PHE A 430 -11.65 11.73 -22.10
C PHE A 430 -13.14 11.99 -22.31
N SER A 431 -13.78 11.24 -23.19
CA SER A 431 -15.19 11.37 -23.54
C SER A 431 -16.09 10.63 -22.56
N LYS A 432 -15.62 9.52 -21.97
CA LYS A 432 -16.36 8.66 -21.02
C LYS A 432 -15.50 8.24 -19.83
N TYR A 433 -16.13 7.78 -18.73
CA TYR A 433 -15.41 7.32 -17.53
C TYR A 433 -14.38 6.22 -17.80
N ALA A 434 -14.69 5.27 -18.69
CA ALA A 434 -13.77 4.18 -19.04
C ALA A 434 -12.43 4.68 -19.61
N GLU A 435 -12.41 5.85 -20.26
CA GLU A 435 -11.18 6.41 -20.83
C GLU A 435 -10.30 7.10 -19.79
N GLN A 436 -10.88 7.60 -18.68
CA GLN A 436 -10.13 8.19 -17.57
C GLN A 436 -9.80 7.17 -16.46
N GLN A 437 -10.16 5.89 -16.61
CA GLN A 437 -10.02 4.90 -15.54
C GLN A 437 -8.55 4.69 -15.15
N SER A 438 -7.62 4.76 -16.12
CA SER A 438 -6.18 4.67 -15.87
C SER A 438 -5.67 5.73 -14.89
N LEU A 439 -6.26 6.93 -14.89
CA LEU A 439 -5.88 8.03 -13.99
C LEU A 439 -6.11 7.70 -12.51
N SER A 440 -6.96 6.71 -12.20
CA SER A 440 -7.18 6.25 -10.81
C SER A 440 -6.09 5.28 -10.33
N TYR A 441 -5.27 4.75 -11.23
CA TYR A 441 -4.17 3.83 -10.93
C TYR A 441 -2.80 4.48 -11.10
N CYS A 442 -2.63 5.29 -12.14
CA CYS A 442 -1.41 6.06 -12.39
C CYS A 442 -1.79 7.37 -13.11
N PRO A 443 -1.46 8.54 -12.54
CA PRO A 443 -0.65 8.74 -11.33
C PRO A 443 -1.48 8.62 -10.04
N GLU A 444 -2.74 8.18 -10.12
CA GLU A 444 -3.78 8.31 -9.08
C GLU A 444 -4.37 9.72 -8.99
N LEU A 445 -5.61 9.81 -8.51
CA LEU A 445 -6.40 11.04 -8.61
C LEU A 445 -5.86 12.16 -7.72
N HIS A 446 -5.31 11.88 -6.54
CA HIS A 446 -4.74 12.92 -5.67
C HIS A 446 -3.49 13.54 -6.29
N ASN A 447 -2.61 12.74 -6.91
CA ASN A 447 -1.47 13.26 -7.66
C ASN A 447 -1.92 14.06 -8.88
N LEU A 448 -2.96 13.61 -9.59
CA LEU A 448 -3.53 14.38 -10.68
C LEU A 448 -4.05 15.75 -10.20
N ALA A 449 -4.70 15.80 -9.03
CA ALA A 449 -5.14 17.04 -8.42
C ALA A 449 -3.95 17.91 -7.97
N LEU A 450 -2.90 17.33 -7.40
CA LEU A 450 -1.67 18.03 -7.02
C LEU A 450 -0.97 18.64 -8.24
N LEU A 451 -0.79 17.89 -9.33
CA LEU A 451 -0.28 18.41 -10.60
C LEU A 451 -1.05 19.66 -11.05
N ASN A 452 -2.37 19.70 -10.81
CA ASN A 452 -3.18 20.87 -11.13
C ASN A 452 -2.98 22.04 -10.18
N VAL A 453 -3.05 21.83 -8.86
CA VAL A 453 -2.92 22.94 -7.90
C VAL A 453 -1.48 23.48 -7.79
N PHE A 454 -0.46 22.69 -8.16
CA PHE A 454 0.91 23.19 -8.36
C PHE A 454 1.09 23.93 -9.71
N GLY A 455 0.07 23.96 -10.58
CA GLY A 455 0.15 24.67 -11.87
C GLY A 455 0.90 23.93 -12.97
N PHE A 456 1.22 22.64 -12.77
CA PHE A 456 1.90 21.83 -13.79
C PHE A 456 0.91 21.38 -14.86
N LEU A 457 -0.33 21.09 -14.47
CA LEU A 457 -1.34 20.52 -15.34
C LEU A 457 -2.62 21.34 -15.32
N GLN A 458 -3.19 21.63 -16.48
CA GLN A 458 -4.54 22.18 -16.58
C GLN A 458 -5.54 21.02 -16.67
N ILE A 459 -6.61 21.09 -15.88
CA ILE A 459 -7.67 20.07 -15.86
C ILE A 459 -9.03 20.71 -16.15
N GLU A 460 -9.74 20.20 -17.15
CA GLU A 460 -11.16 20.48 -17.36
C GLU A 460 -12.00 19.38 -16.70
N SER A 461 -12.80 19.74 -15.70
CA SER A 461 -13.72 18.81 -15.04
C SER A 461 -15.12 18.84 -15.67
N GLY A 462 -15.80 17.69 -15.68
CA GLY A 462 -17.18 17.54 -16.12
C GLY A 462 -18.16 17.33 -14.96
N LYS A 463 -19.46 17.32 -15.28
CA LYS A 463 -20.49 16.87 -14.33
C LYS A 463 -20.37 15.34 -14.14
N PRO A 464 -20.39 14.83 -12.90
CA PRO A 464 -20.35 13.39 -12.66
C PRO A 464 -21.64 12.69 -13.14
N GLU A 465 -21.51 11.43 -13.55
CA GLU A 465 -22.64 10.53 -13.79
C GLU A 465 -23.22 10.03 -12.46
N ALA A 466 -24.44 9.48 -12.52
CA ALA A 466 -25.15 9.02 -11.33
C ALA A 466 -24.33 7.98 -10.54
N GLY A 467 -24.08 8.20 -9.25
CA GLY A 467 -23.31 7.28 -8.42
C GLY A 467 -21.80 7.27 -8.70
N LYS A 468 -21.24 8.24 -9.45
CA LYS A 468 -19.82 8.30 -9.80
C LYS A 468 -19.09 9.45 -9.13
N GLY A 469 -17.77 9.29 -9.02
CA GLY A 469 -16.84 10.29 -8.51
C GLY A 469 -16.38 11.29 -9.56
N TRP A 470 -15.22 11.91 -9.31
CA TRP A 470 -14.67 13.00 -10.12
C TRP A 470 -14.60 12.67 -11.62
N ARG A 471 -15.17 13.56 -12.45
CA ARG A 471 -15.14 13.46 -13.91
C ARG A 471 -14.09 14.39 -14.50
N VAL A 472 -13.01 13.83 -15.06
CA VAL A 472 -11.93 14.55 -15.74
C VAL A 472 -12.14 14.49 -17.25
N LYS A 473 -12.50 15.60 -17.88
CA LYS A 473 -12.76 15.68 -19.33
C LYS A 473 -11.51 15.91 -20.15
N LYS A 474 -10.59 16.72 -19.66
CA LYS A 474 -9.36 17.05 -20.40
C LYS A 474 -8.21 17.33 -19.43
N ILE A 475 -7.02 16.92 -19.81
CA ILE A 475 -5.76 17.28 -19.15
C ILE A 475 -4.77 17.86 -20.17
N GLN A 476 -3.95 18.81 -19.75
CA GLN A 476 -2.97 19.49 -20.60
C GLN A 476 -1.76 19.92 -19.78
N ARG A 477 -0.55 19.54 -20.21
CA ARG A 477 0.71 20.01 -19.60
C ARG A 477 0.87 21.52 -19.81
N SER A 478 1.32 22.22 -18.77
CA SER A 478 1.66 23.64 -18.84
C SER A 478 3.15 23.81 -19.18
N PRO A 479 3.56 24.93 -19.81
CA PRO A 479 4.97 25.20 -20.07
C PRO A 479 5.84 25.22 -18.81
N PHE A 480 5.29 25.74 -17.71
CA PHE A 480 5.95 25.73 -16.41
C PHE A 480 6.10 24.31 -15.86
N GLY A 481 5.05 23.48 -15.96
CA GLY A 481 5.09 22.08 -15.55
C GLY A 481 6.13 21.27 -16.33
N ASP A 482 6.19 21.47 -17.66
CA ASP A 482 7.21 20.81 -18.50
C ASP A 482 8.63 21.18 -18.10
N ALA A 483 8.88 22.46 -17.83
CA ALA A 483 10.19 22.93 -17.39
C ALA A 483 10.53 22.39 -15.99
N MET A 484 9.56 22.38 -15.06
CA MET A 484 9.76 21.92 -13.68
C MET A 484 10.06 20.42 -13.61
N MET A 485 9.32 19.59 -14.37
CA MET A 485 9.59 18.15 -14.46
C MET A 485 10.99 17.88 -15.00
N GLN A 486 11.43 18.64 -16.02
CA GLN A 486 12.80 18.52 -16.54
C GLN A 486 13.86 18.85 -15.49
N VAL A 487 13.68 19.92 -14.70
CA VAL A 487 14.62 20.28 -13.63
C VAL A 487 14.67 19.19 -12.57
N MET A 488 13.52 18.67 -12.11
CA MET A 488 13.49 17.63 -11.07
C MET A 488 14.15 16.33 -11.53
N VAL A 489 13.90 15.88 -12.77
CA VAL A 489 14.56 14.68 -13.31
C VAL A 489 16.07 14.87 -13.40
N ARG A 490 16.54 16.04 -13.83
CA ARG A 490 17.99 16.36 -13.87
C ARG A 490 18.60 16.42 -12.48
N ALA A 491 17.92 17.07 -11.53
CA ALA A 491 18.38 17.16 -10.15
C ALA A 491 18.55 15.77 -9.52
N PHE A 492 17.62 14.85 -9.78
CA PHE A 492 17.73 13.47 -9.32
C PHE A 492 18.94 12.74 -9.93
N MET A 493 19.19 12.92 -11.23
CA MET A 493 20.37 12.34 -11.89
C MET A 493 21.68 12.88 -11.30
N GLU A 494 21.74 14.20 -11.06
CA GLU A 494 22.93 14.88 -10.52
C GLU A 494 23.24 14.48 -9.07
N GLN A 495 22.22 14.05 -8.31
CA GLN A 495 22.36 13.56 -6.94
C GLN A 495 22.52 12.03 -6.85
N GLY A 496 22.87 11.37 -7.96
CA GLY A 496 23.19 9.94 -7.95
C GLY A 496 21.98 9.02 -7.98
N MET A 497 20.82 9.51 -8.43
CA MET A 497 19.56 8.76 -8.52
C MET A 497 19.04 8.28 -7.16
N GLU A 498 19.24 9.10 -6.14
CA GLU A 498 18.73 8.87 -4.80
C GLU A 498 18.37 10.21 -4.15
N TRP A 499 17.32 10.18 -3.34
CA TRP A 499 16.99 11.25 -2.41
C TRP A 499 17.08 10.70 -1.00
N GLU A 500 17.99 11.21 -0.18
CA GLU A 500 18.21 10.67 1.17
C GLU A 500 16.96 10.85 2.03
N SER A 501 16.21 11.94 1.81
CA SER A 501 14.99 12.20 2.56
C SER A 501 13.78 11.35 2.17
N GLU A 502 13.88 10.59 1.08
CA GLU A 502 12.84 9.63 0.68
C GLU A 502 12.65 8.55 1.75
N THR A 503 13.72 8.06 2.34
CA THR A 503 13.70 6.98 3.35
C THR A 503 14.02 7.51 4.75
N ASN A 504 14.77 8.60 4.86
CA ASN A 504 15.14 9.22 6.12
C ASN A 504 14.42 10.56 6.36
N PRO A 505 13.31 10.59 7.13
CA PRO A 505 12.56 11.82 7.35
C PRO A 505 13.32 12.86 8.20
N THR A 506 14.47 12.52 8.79
CA THR A 506 15.29 13.45 9.59
C THR A 506 16.14 14.39 8.74
N ILE A 507 16.32 14.06 7.46
CA ILE A 507 17.08 14.86 6.51
C ILE A 507 16.39 16.22 6.33
N PRO A 508 17.10 17.35 6.52
CA PRO A 508 16.56 18.68 6.32
C PRO A 508 15.99 18.88 4.91
N PHE A 509 15.01 19.78 4.77
CA PHE A 509 14.51 20.19 3.46
C PHE A 509 15.59 20.96 2.67
N GLY A 510 15.54 20.84 1.34
CA GLY A 510 16.39 21.59 0.41
C GLY A 510 17.09 20.75 -0.65
N GLU A 511 16.75 19.49 -0.83
CA GLU A 511 17.37 18.63 -1.86
C GLU A 511 17.13 19.14 -3.28
N LEU A 512 15.99 19.80 -3.55
CA LEU A 512 15.72 20.43 -4.85
C LEU A 512 16.34 21.83 -4.99
N LYS A 513 16.82 22.42 -3.90
CA LYS A 513 17.27 23.81 -3.86
C LYS A 513 18.46 24.08 -4.81
N PRO A 514 19.51 23.24 -4.90
CA PRO A 514 20.62 23.49 -5.83
C PRO A 514 20.19 23.62 -7.28
N ALA A 515 19.20 22.84 -7.71
CA ALA A 515 18.71 22.83 -9.08
C ALA A 515 17.72 23.98 -9.39
N LEU A 516 16.95 24.44 -8.40
CA LEU A 516 15.89 25.43 -8.58
C LEU A 516 16.27 26.86 -8.18
N GLN A 517 17.24 27.03 -7.28
CA GLN A 517 17.67 28.34 -6.82
C GLN A 517 18.13 29.31 -7.94
N PRO A 518 18.78 28.86 -9.04
CA PRO A 518 19.10 29.75 -10.16
C PRO A 518 17.88 30.42 -10.81
N TYR A 519 16.71 29.79 -10.72
CA TYR A 519 15.46 30.30 -11.29
C TYR A 519 14.59 31.01 -10.24
N PHE A 520 14.74 30.65 -8.96
CA PHE A 520 13.96 31.16 -7.84
C PHE A 520 14.88 31.63 -6.70
N PRO A 521 15.58 32.77 -6.87
CA PRO A 521 16.55 33.26 -5.89
C PRO A 521 15.92 33.66 -4.56
N GLU A 522 14.60 33.80 -4.46
CA GLU A 522 13.88 34.05 -3.21
C GLU A 522 13.85 32.83 -2.28
N TRP A 523 14.15 31.63 -2.79
CA TRP A 523 14.27 30.43 -1.96
C TRP A 523 15.59 30.43 -1.19
N GLN A 524 15.54 30.92 0.05
CA GLN A 524 16.72 31.04 0.92
C GLN A 524 16.65 30.13 2.14
N THR A 525 15.46 29.98 2.69
CA THR A 525 15.18 29.22 3.92
C THR A 525 14.35 27.98 3.59
N THR A 526 14.48 26.94 4.40
CA THR A 526 13.70 25.71 4.27
C THR A 526 12.94 25.42 5.57
N LEU A 527 11.86 24.65 5.46
CA LEU A 527 11.08 24.25 6.62
C LEU A 527 11.93 23.45 7.61
N THR A 528 11.76 23.73 8.90
CA THR A 528 12.45 22.98 9.95
C THR A 528 11.86 21.58 10.07
N VAL A 529 12.73 20.56 10.07
CA VAL A 529 12.37 19.18 10.42
C VAL A 529 12.48 19.03 11.94
N LEU A 530 11.46 18.46 12.58
CA LEU A 530 11.54 18.11 13.99
C LEU A 530 12.43 16.89 14.18
N GLN A 531 13.52 17.07 14.89
CA GLN A 531 14.31 15.95 15.40
C GLN A 531 13.72 15.50 16.73
N GLN A 532 13.58 14.18 16.89
CA GLN A 532 13.20 13.58 18.16
C GLN A 532 14.37 13.78 19.13
N GLU A 533 14.12 14.49 20.23
CA GLU A 533 15.12 14.62 21.30
C GLU A 533 15.20 13.32 22.10
N PHE A 534 16.43 12.93 22.47
CA PHE A 534 16.67 11.79 23.35
C PHE A 534 15.97 12.00 24.69
N ARG A 535 15.12 11.05 25.09
CA ARG A 535 14.36 11.11 26.35
C ARG A 535 15.06 10.24 27.41
N ALA A 536 15.75 10.88 28.35
CA ALA A 536 16.40 10.20 29.46
C ALA A 536 15.38 9.65 30.48
N GLY A 537 15.57 8.41 30.92
CA GLY A 537 14.76 7.81 31.97
C GLY A 537 14.69 6.29 31.89
N VAL A 538 13.79 5.70 32.68
CA VAL A 538 13.44 4.27 32.59
C VAL A 538 12.08 4.14 31.93
N PHE A 539 12.03 3.45 30.80
CA PHE A 539 10.84 3.19 30.01
C PHE A 539 10.19 1.92 30.50
N VAL A 540 8.89 1.97 30.78
CA VAL A 540 8.10 0.81 31.17
C VAL A 540 7.19 0.44 30.02
N PHE A 541 7.43 -0.74 29.45
CA PHE A 541 6.63 -1.32 28.39
C PHE A 541 5.73 -2.42 28.93
N LYS A 542 4.51 -2.50 28.42
CA LYS A 542 3.65 -3.68 28.50
C LYS A 542 3.79 -4.45 27.19
N ILE A 543 4.21 -5.71 27.29
CA ILE A 543 4.39 -6.64 26.18
C ILE A 543 3.25 -7.63 26.20
N SER A 544 2.57 -7.85 25.08
CA SER A 544 1.45 -8.80 24.99
C SER A 544 1.66 -9.78 23.83
N LEU A 545 1.48 -11.08 24.11
CA LEU A 545 1.45 -12.17 23.13
C LEU A 545 0.20 -13.02 23.40
N GLY A 546 -0.84 -12.83 22.59
CA GLY A 546 -2.16 -13.42 22.84
C GLY A 546 -2.70 -13.05 24.23
N LYS A 547 -2.91 -14.04 25.10
CA LYS A 547 -3.37 -13.83 26.49
C LYS A 547 -2.24 -13.58 27.49
N ALA A 548 -1.00 -13.84 27.09
CA ALA A 548 0.18 -13.62 27.92
C ALA A 548 0.61 -12.16 27.86
N TRP A 549 0.94 -11.57 29.00
CA TRP A 549 1.55 -10.26 29.01
C TRP A 549 2.58 -10.08 30.12
N ARG A 550 3.50 -9.16 29.88
CA ARG A 550 4.64 -8.82 30.74
C ARG A 550 4.75 -7.32 30.90
N ARG A 551 5.22 -6.86 32.05
CA ARG A 551 5.72 -5.48 32.20
C ARG A 551 7.22 -5.51 32.29
N ILE A 552 7.88 -4.71 31.46
CA ILE A 552 9.32 -4.67 31.34
C ILE A 552 9.79 -3.22 31.51
N ALA A 553 10.75 -3.01 32.39
CA ALA A 553 11.45 -1.74 32.54
C ALA A 553 12.82 -1.82 31.87
N ILE A 554 13.16 -0.81 31.06
CA ILE A 554 14.45 -0.71 30.38
C ILE A 554 14.91 0.75 30.35
N SER A 555 16.21 0.99 30.51
CA SER A 555 16.76 2.34 30.51
C SER A 555 16.90 2.93 29.10
N SER A 556 16.76 4.25 28.99
CA SER A 556 16.80 5.00 27.74
C SER A 556 18.11 4.83 26.95
N ASP A 557 19.23 4.53 27.63
CA ASP A 557 20.55 4.33 27.02
C ASP A 557 20.75 2.91 26.43
N MET A 558 19.81 2.00 26.65
CA MET A 558 19.81 0.66 26.06
C MET A 558 19.22 0.70 24.65
N THR A 559 19.48 -0.34 23.87
CA THR A 559 19.04 -0.46 22.47
C THR A 559 17.78 -1.29 22.32
N LEU A 560 17.13 -1.21 21.16
CA LEU A 560 16.03 -2.11 20.81
C LEU A 560 16.47 -3.58 20.79
N PHE A 561 17.71 -3.88 20.43
CA PHE A 561 18.27 -5.23 20.52
C PHE A 561 18.30 -5.75 21.97
N ALA A 562 18.58 -4.87 22.93
CA ALA A 562 18.48 -5.23 24.34
C ALA A 562 17.02 -5.43 24.81
N LEU A 563 16.08 -4.66 24.25
CA LEU A 563 14.65 -4.86 24.51
C LEU A 563 14.15 -6.18 23.93
N SER A 564 14.52 -6.53 22.69
CA SER A 564 14.19 -7.80 22.04
C SER A 564 14.56 -9.00 22.91
N ARG A 565 15.84 -9.08 23.34
CA ARG A 565 16.30 -10.16 24.24
C ARG A 565 15.52 -10.21 25.55
N LEU A 566 15.12 -9.06 26.08
CA LEU A 566 14.35 -8.98 27.32
C LEU A 566 12.89 -9.41 27.13
N ILE A 567 12.30 -9.14 25.96
CA ILE A 567 10.99 -9.63 25.55
C ILE A 567 11.02 -11.16 25.45
N LEU A 568 11.96 -11.73 24.67
CA LEU A 568 12.07 -13.18 24.48
C LEU A 568 12.33 -13.91 25.80
N GLN A 569 13.26 -13.40 26.61
CA GLN A 569 13.51 -13.90 27.97
C GLN A 569 12.25 -13.88 28.84
N SER A 570 11.38 -12.89 28.67
CA SER A 570 10.17 -12.77 29.51
C SER A 570 9.09 -13.80 29.19
N VAL A 571 9.15 -14.44 28.03
CA VAL A 571 8.23 -15.49 27.58
C VAL A 571 8.91 -16.85 27.43
N ASP A 572 10.14 -16.98 27.91
CA ASP A 572 10.97 -18.20 27.82
C ASP A 572 11.20 -18.68 26.37
N PHE A 573 11.38 -17.73 25.44
CA PHE A 573 11.79 -18.01 24.06
C PHE A 573 13.31 -17.93 23.92
N ASP A 574 13.85 -18.76 23.03
CA ASP A 574 15.23 -18.68 22.55
C ASP A 574 15.41 -17.49 21.59
N THR A 575 16.66 -17.16 21.26
CA THR A 575 17.02 -15.98 20.43
C THR A 575 17.74 -16.40 19.14
N ASP A 576 17.26 -17.47 18.51
CA ASP A 576 17.87 -18.18 17.38
C ASP A 576 17.39 -17.69 16.01
N HIS A 577 16.38 -16.83 15.97
CA HIS A 577 15.81 -16.28 14.74
C HIS A 577 15.93 -14.75 14.64
N LEU A 578 15.72 -14.24 13.42
CA LEU A 578 15.69 -12.80 13.14
C LEU A 578 14.42 -12.15 13.71
N ASP A 579 14.51 -10.85 13.94
CA ASP A 579 13.43 -10.04 14.49
C ASP A 579 13.33 -8.64 13.86
N MET A 580 12.24 -7.95 14.17
CA MET A 580 11.99 -6.59 13.71
C MET A 580 11.04 -5.85 14.65
N PHE A 581 11.29 -4.56 14.89
CA PHE A 581 10.30 -3.65 15.47
C PHE A 581 9.63 -2.81 14.38
N LYS A 582 8.32 -2.60 14.50
CA LYS A 582 7.51 -1.86 13.53
C LYS A 582 6.59 -0.87 14.24
N TYR A 583 6.60 0.39 13.82
CA TYR A 583 5.67 1.40 14.33
C TYR A 583 5.31 2.45 13.28
N ARG A 584 4.22 3.19 13.46
CA ARG A 584 3.88 4.35 12.62
C ARG A 584 4.46 5.62 13.24
N ASN A 585 5.25 6.36 12.47
CA ASN A 585 5.77 7.66 12.91
C ASN A 585 4.68 8.75 12.85
N GLN A 586 5.00 9.95 13.34
CA GLN A 586 4.07 11.08 13.40
C GLN A 586 3.49 11.50 12.04
N ASN A 587 4.21 11.25 10.94
CA ASN A 587 3.75 11.56 9.58
C ASN A 587 2.87 10.45 9.00
N GLY A 588 2.73 9.30 9.68
CA GLY A 588 1.92 8.15 9.25
C GLY A 588 2.68 7.06 8.51
N ARG A 589 3.99 7.22 8.32
CA ARG A 589 4.84 6.21 7.69
C ARG A 589 5.17 5.10 8.67
N THR A 590 5.16 3.87 8.15
CA THR A 590 5.71 2.74 8.90
C THR A 590 7.23 2.88 8.98
N VAL A 591 7.78 2.70 10.17
CA VAL A 591 9.21 2.56 10.41
C VAL A 591 9.43 1.13 10.84
N GLU A 592 10.36 0.46 10.16
CA GLU A 592 10.81 -0.89 10.44
C GLU A 592 12.27 -0.81 10.89
N ILE A 593 12.59 -1.51 11.97
CA ILE A 593 13.93 -1.54 12.57
C ILE A 593 14.31 -3.01 12.68
N HIS A 594 15.30 -3.44 11.91
CA HIS A 594 15.56 -4.85 11.64
C HIS A 594 16.64 -5.42 12.55
N HIS A 595 16.67 -6.74 12.70
CA HIS A 595 17.72 -7.44 13.42
C HIS A 595 19.12 -7.06 12.89
N PRO A 596 20.18 -7.01 13.72
CA PRO A 596 21.53 -6.57 13.30
C PRO A 596 22.21 -7.45 12.26
N TYR A 597 21.65 -8.64 11.99
CA TYR A 597 22.11 -9.54 10.93
C TYR A 597 21.30 -9.40 9.63
N SER A 598 20.33 -8.49 9.60
CA SER A 598 19.70 -8.02 8.37
C SER A 598 20.66 -7.06 7.65
N GLU A 599 20.54 -6.98 6.32
CA GLU A 599 21.22 -5.96 5.52
C GLU A 599 20.44 -4.63 5.49
N GLU A 600 19.28 -4.56 6.15
CA GLU A 600 18.40 -3.39 6.21
C GLU A 600 18.73 -2.46 7.39
N SER A 601 18.60 -1.14 7.17
CA SER A 601 18.85 -0.08 8.16
C SER A 601 17.56 0.70 8.46
N PRO A 602 17.33 1.14 9.70
CA PRO A 602 18.20 1.02 10.87
C PRO A 602 18.15 -0.36 11.54
N ALA A 603 19.25 -0.75 12.18
CA ALA A 603 19.34 -2.00 12.94
C ALA A 603 18.95 -1.82 14.42
N THR A 604 18.44 -2.88 15.07
CA THR A 604 17.95 -2.80 16.45
C THR A 604 19.05 -2.50 17.48
N ASP A 605 20.33 -2.75 17.17
CA ASP A 605 21.48 -2.40 18.01
C ASP A 605 22.00 -0.97 17.80
N GLU A 606 21.50 -0.26 16.79
CA GLU A 606 21.82 1.15 16.50
C GLU A 606 20.83 2.12 17.18
N VAL A 607 19.59 1.67 17.42
CA VAL A 607 18.50 2.52 17.92
C VAL A 607 18.38 2.41 19.44
N GLN A 608 18.56 3.52 20.16
CA GLN A 608 18.36 3.58 21.61
C GLN A 608 16.88 3.74 21.97
N ILE A 609 16.50 3.23 23.15
CA ILE A 609 15.14 3.36 23.68
C ILE A 609 14.73 4.83 23.86
N GLY A 610 15.67 5.68 24.27
CA GLY A 610 15.43 7.12 24.44
C GLY A 610 15.10 7.86 23.14
N ASP A 611 15.48 7.31 21.99
CA ASP A 611 15.27 7.91 20.66
C ASP A 611 13.93 7.49 20.03
N LEU A 612 13.22 6.53 20.62
CA LEU A 612 11.91 6.10 20.12
C LEU A 612 10.93 7.28 20.14
N PRO A 613 10.21 7.56 19.04
CA PRO A 613 9.21 8.63 18.99
C PRO A 613 7.83 8.18 19.53
N LEU A 614 7.79 7.26 20.49
CA LEU A 614 6.55 6.75 21.10
C LEU A 614 6.10 7.64 22.27
N ALA A 615 4.86 8.13 22.22
CA ALA A 615 4.22 8.77 23.38
C ALA A 615 3.79 7.71 24.42
N GLU A 616 3.63 8.11 25.69
CA GLU A 616 2.98 7.24 26.68
C GLU A 616 1.57 6.84 26.20
N GLY A 617 1.26 5.56 26.30
CA GLY A 617 0.05 4.92 25.77
C GLY A 617 0.16 4.43 24.32
N ALA A 618 1.19 4.84 23.56
CA ALA A 618 1.40 4.38 22.19
C ALA A 618 2.02 2.98 22.14
N SER A 619 1.73 2.23 21.08
CA SER A 619 2.24 0.88 20.84
C SER A 619 3.11 0.81 19.60
N MET A 620 4.05 -0.14 19.61
CA MET A 620 4.75 -0.67 18.44
C MET A 620 4.57 -2.19 18.40
N THR A 621 4.81 -2.79 17.25
CA THR A 621 4.80 -4.24 17.07
C THR A 621 6.24 -4.75 17.10
N TYR A 622 6.46 -5.86 17.80
CA TYR A 622 7.71 -6.63 17.73
C TYR A 622 7.40 -7.97 17.07
N ILE A 623 8.11 -8.30 16.00
CA ILE A 623 7.96 -9.55 15.25
C ILE A 623 9.24 -10.35 15.45
N PHE A 624 9.11 -11.59 15.90
CA PHE A 624 10.20 -12.53 16.09
C PHE A 624 9.95 -13.79 15.28
N ASP A 625 11.01 -14.33 14.67
CA ASP A 625 10.97 -15.49 13.77
C ASP A 625 10.07 -15.24 12.55
N PHE A 626 10.68 -14.91 11.41
CA PHE A 626 9.93 -14.65 10.18
C PHE A 626 9.31 -15.91 9.56
N GLY A 627 9.64 -17.11 10.05
CA GLY A 627 8.96 -18.36 9.68
C GLY A 627 7.63 -18.51 10.40
N ASP A 628 7.67 -18.51 11.73
CA ASP A 628 6.47 -18.72 12.59
C ASP A 628 5.68 -17.44 12.87
N TRP A 629 6.27 -16.27 12.61
CA TRP A 629 5.65 -14.95 12.70
C TRP A 629 5.10 -14.62 14.09
N TRP A 630 5.92 -14.74 15.13
CA TRP A 630 5.52 -14.37 16.49
C TRP A 630 5.35 -12.86 16.63
N GLU A 631 4.10 -12.41 16.75
CA GLU A 631 3.75 -11.00 16.84
C GLU A 631 3.43 -10.57 18.29
N PHE A 632 4.20 -9.61 18.80
CA PHE A 632 4.04 -9.03 20.13
C PHE A 632 3.57 -7.57 20.02
N GLU A 633 2.55 -7.21 20.81
CA GLU A 633 2.21 -5.80 21.04
C GLU A 633 3.11 -5.24 22.14
N VAL A 634 3.82 -4.15 21.84
CA VAL A 634 4.74 -3.46 22.76
C VAL A 634 4.24 -2.05 23.03
N GLN A 635 3.51 -1.86 24.13
CA GLN A 635 2.93 -0.58 24.53
C GLN A 635 3.84 0.14 25.52
N LEU A 636 4.19 1.40 25.25
CA LEU A 636 4.87 2.26 26.23
C LEU A 636 3.86 2.75 27.26
N GLU A 637 3.92 2.26 28.51
CA GLU A 637 3.00 2.71 29.56
C GLU A 637 3.47 4.01 30.23
N THR A 638 4.77 4.13 30.53
CA THR A 638 5.31 5.28 31.29
C THR A 638 6.81 5.48 31.06
N ILE A 639 7.28 6.73 31.15
CA ILE A 639 8.69 7.11 31.21
C ILE A 639 9.01 7.68 32.59
N GLN A 640 9.84 6.98 33.36
CA GLN A 640 10.28 7.41 34.69
C GLN A 640 11.52 8.31 34.57
N ILE A 641 11.28 9.62 34.51
CA ILE A 641 12.33 10.63 34.27
C ILE A 641 13.17 10.90 35.53
N ASP A 642 12.55 10.84 36.72
CA ASP A 642 13.19 11.22 37.99
C ASP A 642 14.14 10.15 38.58
N GLN A 643 14.26 8.99 37.93
CA GLN A 643 15.14 7.90 38.35
C GLN A 643 15.98 7.38 37.17
N PRO A 644 16.87 8.19 36.58
CA PRO A 644 17.73 7.72 35.52
C PRO A 644 18.66 6.63 36.08
N ARG A 645 18.52 5.41 35.53
CA ARG A 645 19.38 4.28 35.83
C ARG A 645 20.03 3.85 34.54
N SER A 646 21.35 3.93 34.45
CA SER A 646 22.08 3.47 33.26
C SER A 646 22.08 1.95 33.19
N ARG A 647 21.92 1.41 31.97
CA ARG A 647 21.91 -0.04 31.67
C ARG A 647 20.98 -0.85 32.56
N TYR A 648 19.84 -0.28 32.93
CA TYR A 648 18.88 -0.91 33.81
C TYR A 648 17.86 -1.71 33.00
N THR A 649 17.65 -2.97 33.37
CA THR A 649 16.59 -3.83 32.84
C THR A 649 15.91 -4.57 33.98
N LYS A 650 14.59 -4.76 33.89
CA LYS A 650 13.84 -5.58 34.83
C LYS A 650 12.49 -6.03 34.27
N ILE A 651 12.17 -7.32 34.39
CA ILE A 651 10.80 -7.81 34.25
C ILE A 651 10.06 -7.52 35.56
N LEU A 652 9.05 -6.65 35.50
CA LEU A 652 8.28 -6.16 36.65
C LEU A 652 7.11 -7.07 37.00
N GLU A 653 6.38 -7.56 35.99
CA GLU A 653 5.18 -8.38 36.17
C GLU A 653 5.08 -9.48 35.11
N HIS A 654 4.42 -10.58 35.49
CA HIS A 654 4.14 -11.74 34.64
C HIS A 654 2.68 -12.14 34.82
N HIS A 655 1.92 -12.19 33.72
CA HIS A 655 0.54 -12.67 33.72
C HIS A 655 0.25 -13.63 32.57
N SER A 656 -0.48 -14.70 32.88
CA SER A 656 -0.77 -15.86 32.02
C SER A 656 0.49 -16.59 31.53
N GLN A 657 0.35 -17.90 31.31
CA GLN A 657 1.40 -18.71 30.71
C GLN A 657 1.64 -18.27 29.26
N ALA A 658 2.91 -18.10 28.88
CA ALA A 658 3.27 -17.87 27.48
C ALA A 658 2.99 -19.14 26.64
N PRO A 659 2.67 -19.01 25.35
CA PRO A 659 2.65 -20.17 24.45
C PRO A 659 4.04 -20.84 24.42
N GLN A 660 4.09 -22.13 24.10
CA GLN A 660 5.36 -22.80 23.80
C GLN A 660 5.89 -22.27 22.46
N GLN A 661 7.19 -22.00 22.38
CA GLN A 661 7.81 -21.46 21.17
C GLN A 661 7.69 -22.42 19.98
N TYR A 662 8.10 -23.68 20.15
CA TYR A 662 7.92 -24.74 19.15
C TYR A 662 7.30 -25.97 19.81
N PRO A 663 5.99 -26.22 19.66
CA PRO A 663 5.39 -27.47 20.11
C PRO A 663 5.91 -28.64 19.26
N ASP A 664 6.29 -29.75 19.91
CA ASP A 664 6.70 -30.97 19.20
C ASP A 664 5.49 -31.52 18.43
N TRP A 665 5.61 -31.68 17.11
CA TRP A 665 4.55 -32.17 16.22
C TRP A 665 4.28 -33.70 16.33
N ASP A 666 4.79 -34.36 17.37
CA ASP A 666 4.83 -35.83 17.49
C ASP A 666 3.82 -36.42 18.51
N GLU A 667 2.82 -35.66 18.99
CA GLU A 667 1.80 -36.19 19.92
C GLU A 667 0.35 -36.02 19.44
N GLU A 668 0.01 -36.44 18.22
CA GLU A 668 -1.36 -36.87 17.87
C GLU A 668 -1.33 -38.10 16.92
N ASP A 669 -1.14 -39.29 17.51
CA ASP A 669 -1.46 -40.60 16.92
C ASP A 669 -2.80 -41.14 17.50
#